data_AF-A0A3D0M337-F1
#
_entry.id   AF-A0A3D0M337-F1
#
_cell.length_a   1.000
_cell.length_b   1.000
_cell.length_c   1.000
_cell.angle_alpha   90.00
_cell.angle_beta   90.00
_cell.angle_gamma   90.00
#
_symmetry.space_group_name_H-M   'P 1'
#
loop_
_entity.id
_entity.type
_entity.pdbx_description
1 polymer ?
#
loop_
_entity_poly.entity_id
_entity_poly.type
_entity_poly.pdbx_seq_one_letter_code
_entity_poly.pdbx_strand_id
1 'polypeptide(L)'
;MIKDIIAANDSVTPNSREMAVLKEYFPSCFHTDGSFDLERFKEFLDDKLTVTGEGYELKFLGKNYARLLASVDTTTVIVPDEEHNKKPENANSQNIYISGDNLDGLKHMMKSYIRQIKCIYIDPPYNTGKDDFAYADSFNFTVDELSEKLSISEEQAQRIIDLTKRGSASHSAWLMFMYPRLQLARDLLKNDGVIFISIDDNEIANLRLICDDIFGEENHIGTIIWNNVTDNNPTNIAVEHEYIVAYSKSRESLEPIWKSSIDDLKMILLDKEAELLSLPFDSEAGLQDAYTAWYSEHKAQLGKLEGYKFIDKGGIYAGSRSVHNPGKQGYYYDVIHPVTKKACMPPLMGYRFPQESMQKLVDEDRIIYGEDEKKIIEIKQYVREYTDKLSSVISMDGRSGANVIRALFDNQNVFKNPKAPAILEKLLSFAMSDSDTVVDFFAGSSTTAHAIMNLNCTDEGNRHYILVQLKEPNKPGSEALNAGYATIDQIGMERIIRAAKKIREEHPDTTADLGFRHYTLSEPSEDTLDKLEDFSPEDNGMYVGNTVLDDFGKPTVLATWLVWDGYGFTASVEQLNFAGYTGYYIGKHLYLIDEKLSDAAIEAIVVKYETDGDFNPENVVLFGYSFTWTELESLKTNLKRLKDEEKNLRINFDVRY
;
A
#
# COMPACT_ATOMS: atom_id res chain seq x y z
N MET A 1 22.21 4.56 16.91
CA MET A 1 20.92 4.71 16.24
C MET A 1 20.00 5.68 16.96
N ILE A 2 19.40 5.39 18.12
CA ILE A 2 18.36 6.30 18.69
C ILE A 2 18.97 7.62 19.16
N LYS A 3 20.13 7.57 19.83
CA LYS A 3 20.86 8.77 20.26
C LYS A 3 21.27 9.62 19.04
N ASP A 4 21.74 8.95 17.99
CA ASP A 4 22.12 9.59 16.73
C ASP A 4 20.91 10.23 16.02
N ILE A 5 19.74 9.56 16.04
CA ILE A 5 18.50 10.05 15.45
C ILE A 5 18.01 11.30 16.19
N ILE A 6 18.01 11.29 17.52
CA ILE A 6 17.60 12.45 18.33
C ILE A 6 18.49 13.64 17.99
N ALA A 7 19.82 13.48 18.01
CA ALA A 7 20.75 14.53 17.67
C ALA A 7 20.61 15.02 16.22
N ALA A 8 20.34 14.11 15.26
CA ALA A 8 20.11 14.48 13.88
C ALA A 8 18.82 15.30 13.71
N ASN A 9 17.73 14.87 14.36
CA ASN A 9 16.41 15.51 14.30
C ASN A 9 16.41 16.96 14.80
N ASP A 10 17.29 17.30 15.76
CA ASP A 10 17.43 18.67 16.26
C ASP A 10 17.84 19.66 15.16
N SER A 11 18.64 19.20 14.19
CA SER A 11 19.12 20.01 13.06
C SER A 11 18.15 20.08 11.87
N VAL A 12 17.07 19.29 11.88
CA VAL A 12 16.14 19.19 10.74
C VAL A 12 15.24 20.43 10.66
N THR A 13 15.09 20.91 9.42
CA THR A 13 14.20 22.01 9.01
C THR A 13 13.10 21.50 8.06
N PRO A 14 12.00 22.26 7.86
CA PRO A 14 10.89 21.84 6.99
C PRO A 14 11.24 21.53 5.53
N ASN A 15 12.37 22.05 5.04
CA ASN A 15 12.86 21.86 3.67
C ASN A 15 14.12 20.98 3.60
N SER A 16 14.52 20.35 4.70
CA SER A 16 15.75 19.54 4.77
C SER A 16 15.73 18.39 3.76
N ARG A 17 14.57 17.76 3.55
CA ARG A 17 14.39 16.68 2.57
C ARG A 17 14.65 17.15 1.14
N GLU A 18 14.02 18.24 0.71
CA GLU A 18 14.19 18.80 -0.63
C GLU A 18 15.61 19.31 -0.85
N MET A 19 16.21 19.90 0.19
CA MET A 19 17.59 20.37 0.15
C MET A 19 18.58 19.22 -0.05
N ALA A 20 18.36 18.06 0.60
CA ALA A 20 19.19 16.87 0.41
C ALA A 20 19.12 16.38 -1.05
N VAL A 21 17.92 16.30 -1.63
CA VAL A 21 17.73 15.91 -3.03
C VAL A 21 18.42 16.88 -3.98
N LEU A 22 18.25 18.20 -3.78
CA LEU A 22 18.91 19.18 -4.65
C LEU A 22 20.44 19.06 -4.57
N LYS A 23 21.01 18.87 -3.38
CA LYS A 23 22.46 18.70 -3.20
C LYS A 23 22.97 17.41 -3.85
N GLU A 24 22.21 16.33 -3.80
CA GLU A 24 22.57 15.04 -4.37
C GLU A 24 22.58 15.08 -5.91
N TYR A 25 21.51 15.61 -6.53
CA TYR A 25 21.31 15.54 -7.98
C TYR A 25 21.80 16.78 -8.73
N PHE A 26 21.88 17.93 -8.06
CA PHE A 26 22.32 19.21 -8.63
C PHE A 26 23.43 19.87 -7.79
N PRO A 27 24.52 19.15 -7.44
CA PRO A 27 25.57 19.67 -6.57
C PRO A 27 26.23 20.93 -7.13
N SER A 28 26.27 21.05 -8.46
CA SER A 28 26.85 22.20 -9.14
C SER A 28 26.06 23.50 -8.92
N CYS A 29 24.79 23.42 -8.55
CA CYS A 29 23.95 24.58 -8.21
C CYS A 29 24.20 25.08 -6.78
N PHE A 30 25.18 24.55 -6.06
CA PHE A 30 25.54 25.03 -4.72
C PHE A 30 26.93 25.65 -4.72
N HIS A 31 27.04 26.84 -4.12
CA HIS A 31 28.31 27.48 -3.86
C HIS A 31 28.98 26.87 -2.60
N THR A 32 30.28 27.15 -2.42
CA THR A 32 31.06 26.63 -1.27
C THR A 32 30.55 27.14 0.09
N ASP A 33 29.80 28.25 0.10
CA ASP A 33 29.15 28.80 1.28
C ASP A 33 27.75 28.20 1.56
N GLY A 34 27.30 27.27 0.70
CA GLY A 34 26.01 26.59 0.80
C GLY A 34 24.83 27.31 0.15
N SER A 35 25.03 28.49 -0.44
CA SER A 35 23.97 29.20 -1.17
C SER A 35 23.63 28.51 -2.50
N PHE A 36 22.36 28.59 -2.91
CA PHE A 36 21.84 27.94 -4.12
C PHE A 36 21.83 28.91 -5.32
N ASP A 37 22.48 28.51 -6.40
CA ASP A 37 22.56 29.22 -7.67
C ASP A 37 21.35 28.88 -8.55
N LEU A 38 20.32 29.72 -8.44
CA LEU A 38 19.08 29.57 -9.20
C LEU A 38 19.28 29.77 -10.71
N GLU A 39 20.20 30.63 -11.12
CA GLU A 39 20.46 30.87 -12.55
C GLU A 39 21.10 29.64 -13.18
N ARG A 40 22.10 29.06 -12.51
CA ARG A 40 22.67 27.77 -12.94
C ARG A 40 21.66 26.63 -12.94
N PHE A 41 20.71 26.62 -12.00
CA PHE A 41 19.63 25.64 -12.03
C PHE A 41 18.72 25.84 -13.25
N LYS A 42 18.36 27.09 -13.60
CA LYS A 42 17.60 27.39 -14.82
C LYS A 42 18.33 26.95 -16.09
N GLU A 43 19.66 27.10 -16.14
CA GLU A 43 20.46 26.61 -17.28
C GLU A 43 20.32 25.08 -17.50
N PHE A 44 20.09 24.28 -16.46
CA PHE A 44 19.81 22.84 -16.61
C PHE A 44 18.44 22.53 -17.20
N LEU A 45 17.50 23.47 -17.13
CA LEU A 45 16.10 23.29 -17.53
C LEU A 45 15.84 23.71 -19.00
N ASP A 46 16.87 24.19 -19.71
CA ASP A 46 16.68 24.96 -20.93
C ASP A 46 16.15 24.15 -22.14
N ASP A 47 15.39 24.86 -22.99
CA ASP A 47 14.67 24.48 -24.23
C ASP A 47 13.41 23.59 -24.16
N LYS A 48 12.98 23.01 -23.02
CA LYS A 48 11.75 22.16 -22.98
C LYS A 48 10.69 22.51 -21.94
N LEU A 49 10.97 23.39 -20.97
CA LEU A 49 10.07 23.69 -19.86
C LEU A 49 9.67 25.17 -19.86
N THR A 50 8.37 25.43 -20.00
CA THR A 50 7.80 26.78 -19.80
C THR A 50 7.72 27.05 -18.29
N VAL A 51 8.57 27.93 -17.77
CA VAL A 51 8.48 28.39 -16.38
C VAL A 51 7.36 29.43 -16.27
N THR A 52 6.28 29.13 -15.56
CA THR A 52 5.17 30.05 -15.31
C THR A 52 5.36 30.78 -13.97
N GLY A 53 5.00 32.06 -13.93
CA GLY A 53 4.90 32.83 -12.67
C GLY A 53 3.54 32.74 -11.98
N GLU A 54 2.57 32.07 -12.63
CA GLU A 54 1.24 31.78 -12.08
C GLU A 54 1.20 30.33 -11.60
N GLY A 55 0.78 30.12 -10.35
CA GLY A 55 0.58 28.82 -9.74
C GLY A 55 -0.48 28.91 -8.64
N TYR A 56 -1.27 27.85 -8.48
CA TYR A 56 -2.19 27.70 -7.35
C TYR A 56 -1.44 27.08 -6.17
N GLU A 57 -1.57 27.64 -4.97
CA GLU A 57 -0.96 27.10 -3.75
C GLU A 57 -2.03 26.80 -2.70
N LEU A 58 -2.08 25.55 -2.23
CA LEU A 58 -2.85 25.19 -1.06
C LEU A 58 -2.12 25.69 0.20
N LYS A 59 -2.68 26.72 0.84
CA LYS A 59 -2.21 27.27 2.12
C LYS A 59 -3.13 26.85 3.27
N PHE A 60 -2.55 26.28 4.32
CA PHE A 60 -3.22 25.99 5.58
C PHE A 60 -2.29 26.19 6.78
N LEU A 61 -2.86 26.45 7.96
CA LEU A 61 -2.09 26.61 9.18
C LEU A 61 -1.39 25.30 9.55
N GLY A 62 -0.06 25.34 9.68
CA GLY A 62 0.77 24.18 10.02
C GLY A 62 1.27 23.36 8.82
N LYS A 63 1.17 23.85 7.58
CA LYS A 63 1.79 23.18 6.41
C LYS A 63 3.31 22.97 6.60
N ASN A 64 4.04 23.99 7.07
CA ASN A 64 5.48 23.86 7.33
C ASN A 64 5.79 22.89 8.48
N TYR A 65 4.91 22.82 9.48
CA TYR A 65 5.01 21.84 10.55
C TYR A 65 4.84 20.41 10.01
N ALA A 66 3.81 20.16 9.21
CA ALA A 66 3.63 18.89 8.52
C ALA A 66 4.85 18.47 7.68
N ARG A 67 5.48 19.42 6.96
CA ARG A 67 6.73 19.15 6.21
C ARG A 67 7.92 18.80 7.11
N LEU A 68 8.02 19.46 8.27
CA LEU A 68 9.00 19.11 9.30
C LEU A 68 8.78 17.67 9.78
N LEU A 69 7.54 17.28 10.07
CA LEU A 69 7.21 15.93 10.54
C LEU A 69 7.58 14.82 9.53
N ALA A 70 7.48 15.12 8.22
CA ALA A 70 7.92 14.20 7.16
C ALA A 70 9.45 14.14 6.98
N SER A 71 10.17 15.12 7.52
CA SER A 71 11.64 15.22 7.42
C SER A 71 12.38 14.65 8.63
N VAL A 72 11.74 14.63 9.81
CA VAL A 72 12.33 14.01 11.01
C VAL A 72 12.21 12.50 10.97
N ASP A 73 13.23 11.79 11.45
CA ASP A 73 13.20 10.34 11.59
C ASP A 73 12.43 9.91 12.84
N THR A 74 12.05 8.63 12.91
CA THR A 74 11.33 8.07 14.07
C THR A 74 12.30 7.62 15.17
N THR A 75 11.90 7.82 16.43
CA THR A 75 12.62 7.31 17.61
C THR A 75 12.12 5.93 18.05
N THR A 76 11.03 5.45 17.45
CA THR A 76 10.46 4.14 17.77
C THR A 76 11.35 3.00 17.30
N VAL A 77 11.33 1.90 18.04
CA VAL A 77 11.94 0.62 17.66
C VAL A 77 10.87 -0.38 17.20
N ILE A 78 11.32 -1.41 16.49
CA ILE A 78 10.46 -2.46 15.93
C ILE A 78 10.54 -3.70 16.82
N VAL A 79 9.48 -3.97 17.57
CA VAL A 79 9.38 -5.12 18.48
C VAL A 79 8.66 -6.27 17.76
N PRO A 80 9.33 -7.39 17.40
CA PRO A 80 8.67 -8.54 16.79
C PRO A 80 7.81 -9.31 17.81
N ASP A 81 6.62 -9.73 17.41
CA ASP A 81 5.82 -10.69 18.17
C ASP A 81 6.33 -12.11 17.88
N GLU A 82 7.34 -12.54 18.63
CA GLU A 82 7.99 -13.83 18.39
C GLU A 82 7.04 -15.02 18.53
N GLU A 83 6.08 -14.96 19.47
CA GLU A 83 5.12 -16.06 19.65
C GLU A 83 4.17 -16.17 18.46
N HIS A 84 3.67 -15.05 17.95
CA HIS A 84 2.85 -15.02 16.74
C HIS A 84 3.65 -15.44 15.50
N ASN A 85 4.86 -14.89 15.34
CA ASN A 85 5.66 -15.03 14.13
C ASN A 85 6.26 -16.43 13.98
N LYS A 86 6.45 -17.18 15.08
CA LYS A 86 6.96 -18.56 15.04
C LYS A 86 5.89 -19.61 14.72
N LYS A 87 4.60 -19.24 14.69
CA LYS A 87 3.52 -20.18 14.34
C LYS A 87 3.72 -20.70 12.91
N PRO A 88 3.45 -21.99 12.61
CA PRO A 88 3.67 -22.57 11.29
C PRO A 88 3.03 -21.79 10.13
N GLU A 89 1.82 -21.27 10.36
CA GLU A 89 1.06 -20.47 9.39
C GLU A 89 1.69 -19.09 9.11
N ASN A 90 2.54 -18.57 10.01
CA ASN A 90 3.09 -17.21 9.95
C ASN A 90 4.61 -17.18 9.67
N ALA A 91 5.32 -18.26 9.99
CA ALA A 91 6.78 -18.30 9.97
C ALA A 91 7.39 -17.89 8.62
N ASN A 92 6.74 -18.27 7.52
CA ASN A 92 7.20 -17.96 6.16
C ASN A 92 6.35 -16.90 5.45
N SER A 93 5.37 -16.33 6.15
CA SER A 93 4.48 -15.31 5.58
C SER A 93 5.28 -14.09 5.14
N GLN A 94 4.93 -13.56 3.97
CA GLN A 94 5.41 -12.28 3.44
C GLN A 94 4.49 -11.12 3.81
N ASN A 95 3.30 -11.43 4.30
CA ASN A 95 2.38 -10.43 4.81
C ASN A 95 2.82 -9.88 6.17
N ILE A 96 2.62 -8.58 6.39
CA ILE A 96 3.07 -7.86 7.58
C ILE A 96 1.91 -7.07 8.21
N TYR A 97 1.84 -7.11 9.54
CA TYR A 97 0.97 -6.28 10.35
C TYR A 97 1.79 -5.50 11.38
N ILE A 98 1.65 -4.17 11.40
CA ILE A 98 2.38 -3.27 12.29
C ILE A 98 1.39 -2.57 13.22
N SER A 99 1.53 -2.81 14.52
CA SER A 99 0.79 -2.09 15.56
C SER A 99 1.57 -0.86 16.02
N GLY A 100 1.09 0.34 15.71
CA GLY A 100 1.79 1.59 16.02
C GLY A 100 1.22 2.80 15.26
N ASP A 101 1.75 3.99 15.51
CA ASP A 101 1.40 5.17 14.70
C ASP A 101 1.85 4.96 13.26
N ASN A 102 0.98 5.33 12.32
CA ASN A 102 1.23 5.12 10.91
C ASN A 102 2.29 6.06 10.32
N LEU A 103 2.54 7.24 10.90
CA LEU A 103 3.65 8.09 10.49
C LEU A 103 4.99 7.42 10.82
N ASP A 104 5.12 6.82 12.01
CA ASP A 104 6.32 6.06 12.39
C ASP A 104 6.47 4.77 11.57
N GLY A 105 5.36 4.06 11.32
CA GLY A 105 5.36 2.90 10.44
C GLY A 105 5.84 3.23 9.02
N LEU A 106 5.36 4.35 8.46
CA LEU A 106 5.83 4.85 7.18
C LEU A 106 7.33 5.20 7.22
N LYS A 107 7.82 5.85 8.28
CA LYS A 107 9.26 6.18 8.44
C LYS A 107 10.16 4.95 8.51
N HIS A 108 9.75 3.90 9.23
CA HIS A 108 10.46 2.62 9.20
C HIS A 108 10.45 1.99 7.80
N MET A 109 9.30 2.01 7.12
CA MET A 109 9.21 1.52 5.75
C MET A 109 10.07 2.33 4.76
N MET A 110 10.28 3.62 4.99
CA MET A 110 11.17 4.44 4.16
C MET A 110 12.63 3.93 4.18
N LYS A 111 13.02 3.06 5.11
CA LYS A 111 14.36 2.48 5.13
C LYS A 111 14.53 1.30 4.17
N SER A 112 13.46 0.55 3.91
CA SER A 112 13.52 -0.72 3.17
C SER A 112 12.56 -0.86 1.99
N TYR A 113 11.56 0.01 1.85
CA TYR A 113 10.48 -0.11 0.86
C TYR A 113 10.36 1.10 -0.09
N ILE A 114 11.32 2.04 -0.08
CA ILE A 114 11.34 3.15 -1.05
C ILE A 114 11.26 2.60 -2.47
N ARG A 115 10.31 3.11 -3.25
CA ARG A 115 10.06 2.72 -4.65
C ARG A 115 9.74 1.23 -4.87
N GLN A 116 9.23 0.53 -3.86
CA GLN A 116 8.91 -0.91 -3.96
C GLN A 116 7.42 -1.23 -3.87
N ILE A 117 6.59 -0.28 -3.44
CA ILE A 117 5.15 -0.52 -3.23
C ILE A 117 4.37 -0.31 -4.52
N LYS A 118 3.58 -1.29 -4.95
CA LYS A 118 2.76 -1.15 -6.16
C LYS A 118 1.51 -0.35 -5.89
N CYS A 119 0.80 -0.69 -4.82
CA CYS A 119 -0.50 -0.09 -4.52
C CYS A 119 -0.54 0.37 -3.07
N ILE A 120 -1.20 1.49 -2.83
CA ILE A 120 -1.60 1.93 -1.50
C ILE A 120 -3.12 2.06 -1.52
N TYR A 121 -3.79 1.45 -0.55
CA TYR A 121 -5.20 1.74 -0.28
C TYR A 121 -5.30 2.25 1.15
N ILE A 122 -6.00 3.36 1.36
CA ILE A 122 -6.24 3.88 2.69
C ILE A 122 -7.69 4.33 2.86
N ASP A 123 -8.19 4.14 4.07
CA ASP A 123 -9.48 4.63 4.55
C ASP A 123 -9.27 5.57 5.75
N PRO A 124 -8.78 6.81 5.50
CA PRO A 124 -8.50 7.77 6.56
C PRO A 124 -9.79 8.21 7.27
N PRO A 125 -9.71 8.84 8.46
CA PRO A 125 -10.86 9.45 9.09
C PRO A 125 -11.49 10.53 8.20
N TYR A 126 -12.81 10.50 8.01
CA TYR A 126 -13.51 11.40 7.07
C TYR A 126 -13.79 12.81 7.61
N ASN A 127 -13.52 13.05 8.90
CA ASN A 127 -13.78 14.32 9.57
C ASN A 127 -15.26 14.78 9.53
N THR A 128 -16.20 13.85 9.72
CA THR A 128 -17.66 14.11 9.66
C THR A 128 -18.20 14.98 10.81
N GLY A 129 -17.37 15.27 11.82
CA GLY A 129 -17.79 15.87 13.10
C GLY A 129 -18.59 14.95 14.02
N LYS A 130 -18.87 13.71 13.60
CA LYS A 130 -19.48 12.64 14.43
C LYS A 130 -18.51 11.50 14.72
N ASP A 131 -17.52 11.32 13.84
CA ASP A 131 -16.41 10.41 14.08
C ASP A 131 -15.48 11.03 15.12
N ASP A 132 -14.86 10.20 15.96
CA ASP A 132 -14.02 10.66 17.07
C ASP A 132 -12.66 11.22 16.62
N PHE A 133 -12.55 11.69 15.37
CA PHE A 133 -11.31 12.26 14.87
C PHE A 133 -10.97 13.54 15.62
N ALA A 134 -9.80 13.52 16.25
CA ALA A 134 -9.17 14.64 16.88
C ALA A 134 -7.67 14.54 16.60
N TYR A 135 -7.09 15.53 15.94
CA TYR A 135 -5.64 15.53 15.72
C TYR A 135 -4.93 15.67 17.06
N ALA A 136 -4.15 14.65 17.40
CA ALA A 136 -3.23 14.63 18.52
C ALA A 136 -1.90 14.11 18.00
N ASP A 137 -0.83 14.88 18.19
CA ASP A 137 0.52 14.40 17.96
C ASP A 137 1.29 14.28 19.28
N SER A 138 2.38 13.51 19.22
CA SER A 138 3.28 13.25 20.36
C SER A 138 4.43 14.25 20.44
N PHE A 139 4.50 15.22 19.52
CA PHE A 139 5.64 16.15 19.44
C PHE A 139 5.49 17.26 20.48
N ASN A 140 6.48 17.38 21.35
CA ASN A 140 6.48 18.32 22.47
C ASN A 140 7.33 19.56 22.21
N PHE A 141 7.15 20.22 21.06
CA PHE A 141 7.84 21.49 20.79
C PHE A 141 7.34 22.61 21.72
N THR A 142 8.27 23.42 22.20
CA THR A 142 7.92 24.72 22.82
C THR A 142 7.55 25.75 21.75
N VAL A 143 6.90 26.84 22.15
CA VAL A 143 6.55 27.94 21.23
C VAL A 143 7.80 28.52 20.58
N ASP A 144 8.84 28.73 21.37
CA ASP A 144 10.10 29.35 20.92
C ASP A 144 10.82 28.43 19.92
N GLU A 145 10.95 27.15 20.23
CA GLU A 145 11.54 26.15 19.33
C GLU A 145 10.81 26.07 18.00
N LEU A 146 9.47 26.02 18.04
CA LEU A 146 8.65 25.91 16.84
C LEU A 146 8.69 27.19 16.00
N SER A 147 8.66 28.34 16.67
CA SER A 147 8.80 29.68 16.07
C SER A 147 10.11 29.79 15.30
N GLU A 148 11.22 29.38 15.91
CA GLU A 148 12.55 29.37 15.30
C GLU A 148 12.63 28.36 14.13
N LYS A 149 12.27 27.09 14.38
CA LYS A 149 12.36 26.00 13.38
C LYS A 149 11.52 26.27 12.13
N LEU A 150 10.33 26.86 12.28
CA LEU A 150 9.44 27.15 11.17
C LEU A 150 9.59 28.57 10.62
N SER A 151 10.40 29.41 11.29
CA SER A 151 10.55 30.84 10.97
C SER A 151 9.20 31.56 10.91
N ILE A 152 8.36 31.34 11.91
CA ILE A 152 7.01 31.91 12.05
C ILE A 152 6.94 32.82 13.29
N SER A 153 5.84 33.54 13.49
CA SER A 153 5.64 34.28 14.74
C SER A 153 5.32 33.33 15.90
N GLU A 154 5.67 33.72 17.13
CA GLU A 154 5.28 33.00 18.36
C GLU A 154 3.76 32.79 18.44
N GLU A 155 2.96 33.76 17.97
CA GLU A 155 1.51 33.63 17.89
C GLU A 155 1.08 32.49 16.94
N GLN A 156 1.72 32.39 15.76
CA GLN A 156 1.44 31.30 14.82
C GLN A 156 1.89 29.95 15.38
N ALA A 157 3.07 29.89 16.03
CA ALA A 157 3.58 28.70 16.69
C ALA A 157 2.61 28.23 17.79
N GLN A 158 2.15 29.13 18.66
CA GLN A 158 1.17 28.81 19.70
C GLN A 158 -0.15 28.28 19.11
N ARG A 159 -0.61 28.83 17.98
CA ARG A 159 -1.83 28.34 17.31
C ARG A 159 -1.66 26.94 16.72
N ILE A 160 -0.48 26.61 16.19
CA ILE A 160 -0.16 25.24 15.74
C ILE A 160 -0.19 24.30 16.95
N ILE A 161 0.52 24.65 18.03
CA ILE A 161 0.54 23.86 19.27
C ILE A 161 -0.89 23.65 19.82
N ASP A 162 -1.73 24.68 19.83
CA ASP A 162 -3.12 24.58 20.27
C ASP A 162 -3.94 23.61 19.39
N LEU A 163 -3.71 23.58 18.07
CA LEU A 163 -4.38 22.63 17.17
C LEU A 163 -3.96 21.18 17.45
N THR A 164 -2.68 20.97 17.79
CA THR A 164 -2.10 19.65 18.08
C THR A 164 -2.52 19.10 19.46
N LYS A 165 -2.68 19.97 20.47
CA LYS A 165 -2.95 19.55 21.86
C LYS A 165 -4.43 19.50 22.23
N ARG A 166 -5.28 20.32 21.61
CA ARG A 166 -6.71 20.41 21.98
C ARG A 166 -7.60 19.42 21.23
N GLY A 167 -7.03 18.60 20.33
CA GLY A 167 -7.82 17.65 19.54
C GLY A 167 -8.75 18.36 18.55
N SER A 168 -8.20 19.15 17.62
CA SER A 168 -9.01 19.88 16.66
C SER A 168 -9.50 18.98 15.52
N ALA A 169 -10.78 19.13 15.17
CA ALA A 169 -11.42 18.54 13.98
C ALA A 169 -11.54 19.56 12.82
N SER A 170 -10.72 20.61 12.82
CA SER A 170 -10.72 21.59 11.72
C SER A 170 -10.05 21.03 10.47
N HIS A 171 -10.39 21.56 9.29
CA HIS A 171 -9.73 21.19 8.03
C HIS A 171 -8.20 21.35 8.11
N SER A 172 -7.70 22.41 8.75
CA SER A 172 -6.24 22.59 8.91
C SER A 172 -5.60 21.49 9.77
N ALA A 173 -6.30 20.99 10.79
CA ALA A 173 -5.81 19.88 11.61
C ALA A 173 -5.81 18.56 10.82
N TRP A 174 -6.86 18.29 10.06
CA TRP A 174 -6.92 17.12 9.18
C TRP A 174 -5.85 17.15 8.08
N LEU A 175 -5.65 18.31 7.46
CA LEU A 175 -4.58 18.53 6.47
C LEU A 175 -3.19 18.33 7.09
N MET A 176 -2.94 18.85 8.29
CA MET A 176 -1.68 18.67 9.02
C MET A 176 -1.41 17.20 9.34
N PHE A 177 -2.45 16.44 9.68
CA PHE A 177 -2.38 14.99 9.90
C PHE A 177 -2.05 14.20 8.63
N MET A 178 -2.76 14.48 7.53
CA MET A 178 -2.66 13.70 6.29
C MET A 178 -1.42 14.02 5.46
N TYR A 179 -0.98 15.28 5.45
CA TYR A 179 0.12 15.74 4.59
C TYR A 179 1.42 14.92 4.73
N PRO A 180 2.02 14.75 5.93
CA PRO A 180 3.28 14.02 6.04
C PRO A 180 3.12 12.54 5.65
N ARG A 181 1.97 11.95 5.98
CA ARG A 181 1.65 10.55 5.66
C ARG A 181 1.58 10.33 4.16
N LEU A 182 0.87 11.20 3.44
CA LEU A 182 0.76 11.13 1.99
C LEU A 182 2.09 11.44 1.28
N GLN A 183 2.91 12.33 1.84
CA GLN A 183 4.24 12.61 1.32
C GLN A 183 5.15 11.38 1.41
N LEU A 184 5.21 10.69 2.56
CA LEU A 184 5.98 9.47 2.71
C LEU A 184 5.39 8.32 1.85
N ALA A 185 4.06 8.19 1.79
CA ALA A 185 3.37 7.20 0.97
C ALA A 185 3.74 7.33 -0.53
N ARG A 186 3.81 8.56 -1.06
CA ARG A 186 4.27 8.81 -2.45
C ARG A 186 5.67 8.23 -2.70
N ASP A 187 6.56 8.33 -1.73
CA ASP A 187 7.96 7.93 -1.91
C ASP A 187 8.16 6.42 -1.83
N LEU A 188 7.29 5.72 -1.11
CA LEU A 188 7.21 4.25 -1.10
C LEU A 188 6.76 3.65 -2.43
N LEU A 189 5.89 4.35 -3.17
CA LEU A 189 5.36 3.85 -4.44
C LEU A 189 6.46 3.61 -5.49
N LYS A 190 6.34 2.51 -6.24
CA LYS A 190 7.03 2.29 -7.53
C LYS A 190 6.68 3.42 -8.50
N ASN A 191 7.45 3.61 -9.58
CA ASN A 191 7.16 4.65 -10.58
C ASN A 191 5.77 4.47 -11.22
N ASP A 192 5.38 3.22 -11.48
CA ASP A 192 4.07 2.79 -11.97
C ASP A 192 3.07 2.46 -10.83
N GLY A 193 3.40 2.88 -9.60
CA GLY A 193 2.60 2.63 -8.41
C GLY A 193 1.45 3.62 -8.26
N VAL A 194 0.39 3.18 -7.57
CA VAL A 194 -0.88 3.91 -7.44
C VAL A 194 -1.36 3.97 -5.99
N ILE A 195 -2.07 5.03 -5.64
CA ILE A 195 -2.73 5.18 -4.35
C ILE A 195 -4.23 5.42 -4.56
N PHE A 196 -5.05 4.71 -3.77
CA PHE A 196 -6.48 4.88 -3.65
C PHE A 196 -6.83 5.36 -2.24
N ILE A 197 -7.62 6.41 -2.14
CA ILE A 197 -7.98 7.04 -0.88
C ILE A 197 -9.50 7.16 -0.80
N SER A 198 -10.11 6.43 0.13
CA SER A 198 -11.53 6.57 0.44
C SER A 198 -11.79 7.87 1.21
N ILE A 199 -12.87 8.57 0.87
CA ILE A 199 -13.26 9.84 1.51
C ILE A 199 -14.74 10.15 1.23
N ASP A 200 -15.35 11.03 2.02
CA ASP A 200 -16.68 11.57 1.76
C ASP A 200 -16.66 13.06 1.38
N ASP A 201 -17.83 13.70 1.36
CA ASP A 201 -17.98 15.11 0.98
C ASP A 201 -17.27 16.10 1.91
N ASN A 202 -16.91 15.74 3.15
CA ASN A 202 -16.35 16.69 4.12
C ASN A 202 -14.94 17.15 3.75
N GLU A 203 -14.12 16.22 3.23
CA GLU A 203 -12.70 16.47 2.97
C GLU A 203 -12.28 16.17 1.52
N ILE A 204 -13.18 15.71 0.64
CA ILE A 204 -12.83 15.38 -0.77
C ILE A 204 -12.09 16.52 -1.50
N ALA A 205 -12.56 17.77 -1.35
CA ALA A 205 -11.92 18.92 -1.99
C ALA A 205 -10.54 19.19 -1.40
N ASN A 206 -10.41 19.14 -0.08
CA ASN A 206 -9.14 19.35 0.61
C ASN A 206 -8.15 18.25 0.23
N LEU A 207 -8.53 16.98 0.38
CA LEU A 207 -7.74 15.80 -0.01
C LEU A 207 -7.23 15.92 -1.45
N ARG A 208 -8.10 16.30 -2.38
CA ARG A 208 -7.73 16.49 -3.79
C ARG A 208 -6.61 17.52 -3.93
N LEU A 209 -6.75 18.67 -3.30
CA LEU A 209 -5.76 19.75 -3.39
C LEU A 209 -4.43 19.39 -2.73
N ILE A 210 -4.42 18.64 -1.63
CA ILE A 210 -3.16 18.17 -1.02
C ILE A 210 -2.50 17.11 -1.89
N CYS A 211 -3.29 16.23 -2.50
CA CYS A 211 -2.72 15.23 -3.40
C CYS A 211 -2.18 15.88 -4.68
N ASP A 212 -2.79 16.97 -5.17
CA ASP A 212 -2.21 17.78 -6.26
C ASP A 212 -0.87 18.42 -5.85
N ASP A 213 -0.77 18.96 -4.63
CA ASP A 213 0.48 19.52 -4.07
C ASP A 213 1.58 18.45 -3.90
N ILE A 214 1.21 17.24 -3.47
CA ILE A 214 2.16 16.16 -3.16
C ILE A 214 2.54 15.33 -4.38
N PHE A 215 1.58 14.91 -5.20
CA PHE A 215 1.77 14.00 -6.33
C PHE A 215 1.92 14.73 -7.67
N GLY A 216 1.49 15.98 -7.78
CA GLY A 216 1.32 16.67 -9.07
C GLY A 216 -0.06 16.40 -9.67
N GLU A 217 -0.72 17.45 -10.14
CA GLU A 217 -2.08 17.38 -10.72
C GLU A 217 -2.14 16.42 -11.93
N GLU A 218 -1.08 16.39 -12.73
CA GLU A 218 -0.93 15.53 -13.90
C GLU A 218 -0.92 14.03 -13.56
N ASN A 219 -0.63 13.69 -12.31
CA ASN A 219 -0.60 12.32 -11.82
C ASN A 219 -1.94 11.83 -11.27
N HIS A 220 -2.99 12.66 -11.35
CA HIS A 220 -4.36 12.22 -11.10
C HIS A 220 -4.82 11.18 -12.11
N ILE A 221 -5.32 10.07 -11.60
CA ILE A 221 -5.88 9.00 -12.42
C ILE A 221 -7.38 9.25 -12.66
N GLY A 222 -8.09 9.62 -11.59
CA GLY A 222 -9.53 9.84 -11.60
C GLY A 222 -10.11 9.76 -10.20
N THR A 223 -11.41 10.06 -10.09
CA THR A 223 -12.18 9.91 -8.85
C THR A 223 -13.33 8.97 -9.12
N ILE A 224 -13.43 7.92 -8.31
CA ILE A 224 -14.50 6.93 -8.38
C ILE A 224 -15.58 7.35 -7.39
N ILE A 225 -16.84 7.39 -7.85
CA ILE A 225 -18.02 7.52 -7.01
C ILE A 225 -18.48 6.13 -6.62
N TRP A 226 -18.52 5.84 -5.33
CA TRP A 226 -19.01 4.59 -4.79
C TRP A 226 -20.40 4.81 -4.21
N ASN A 227 -21.43 4.43 -4.97
CA ASN A 227 -22.81 4.38 -4.50
C ASN A 227 -22.95 3.19 -3.53
N ASN A 228 -22.85 3.47 -2.24
CA ASN A 228 -22.60 2.46 -1.21
C ASN A 228 -23.78 2.27 -0.24
N VAL A 229 -24.73 3.20 -0.21
CA VAL A 229 -25.88 3.13 0.70
C VAL A 229 -27.17 3.47 -0.04
N THR A 230 -28.30 3.27 0.63
CA THR A 230 -29.59 3.77 0.20
C THR A 230 -30.21 4.49 1.39
N ASP A 231 -30.47 5.79 1.25
CA ASP A 231 -31.08 6.62 2.28
C ASP A 231 -32.46 7.11 1.84
N ASN A 232 -33.49 6.56 2.49
CA ASN A 232 -34.88 6.92 2.22
C ASN A 232 -35.38 8.08 3.09
N ASN A 233 -34.55 8.67 3.94
CA ASN A 233 -34.94 9.80 4.77
C ASN A 233 -35.18 11.05 3.90
N PRO A 234 -36.31 11.77 4.07
CA PRO A 234 -36.59 12.96 3.28
C PRO A 234 -35.61 14.08 3.62
N THR A 235 -34.87 14.55 2.60
CA THR A 235 -33.88 15.63 2.69
C THR A 235 -33.87 16.42 1.36
N ASN A 236 -33.07 17.49 1.27
CA ASN A 236 -32.88 18.21 0.01
C ASN A 236 -32.20 17.34 -1.05
N ILE A 237 -31.13 16.64 -0.66
CA ILE A 237 -30.38 15.67 -1.48
C ILE A 237 -30.04 14.48 -0.59
N ALA A 238 -30.48 13.28 -0.96
CA ALA A 238 -30.08 12.05 -0.30
C ALA A 238 -28.66 11.70 -0.76
N VAL A 239 -27.69 11.87 0.13
CA VAL A 239 -26.29 11.53 -0.15
C VAL A 239 -26.15 10.02 0.00
N GLU A 240 -26.00 9.33 -1.13
CA GLU A 240 -25.97 7.86 -1.21
C GLU A 240 -24.63 7.30 -1.68
N HIS A 241 -23.61 8.17 -1.75
CA HIS A 241 -22.31 7.83 -2.30
C HIS A 241 -21.16 8.42 -1.48
N GLU A 242 -20.01 7.78 -1.61
CA GLU A 242 -18.70 8.26 -1.16
C GLU A 242 -17.74 8.30 -2.36
N TYR A 243 -16.51 8.74 -2.14
CA TYR A 243 -15.49 8.86 -3.17
C TYR A 243 -14.28 7.97 -2.88
N ILE A 244 -13.62 7.55 -3.97
CA ILE A 244 -12.29 6.94 -3.92
C ILE A 244 -11.41 7.70 -4.92
N VAL A 245 -10.47 8.49 -4.39
CA VAL A 245 -9.55 9.30 -5.18
C VAL A 245 -8.34 8.46 -5.56
N ALA A 246 -7.97 8.46 -6.84
CA ALA A 246 -6.84 7.69 -7.36
C ALA A 246 -5.73 8.58 -7.92
N TYR A 247 -4.50 8.40 -7.46
CA TYR A 247 -3.29 9.02 -8.01
C TYR A 247 -2.25 7.96 -8.36
N SER A 248 -1.39 8.29 -9.31
CA SER A 248 -0.17 7.54 -9.61
C SER A 248 1.04 8.28 -9.06
N LYS A 249 2.17 7.58 -8.89
CA LYS A 249 3.45 8.26 -8.64
C LYS A 249 3.95 9.00 -9.89
N SER A 250 3.85 8.35 -11.04
CA SER A 250 4.15 8.91 -12.36
C SER A 250 3.15 8.37 -13.38
N ARG A 251 2.34 9.27 -13.93
CA ARG A 251 1.33 8.93 -14.94
C ARG A 251 1.94 8.38 -16.22
N GLU A 252 3.14 8.84 -16.58
CA GLU A 252 3.89 8.39 -17.75
C GLU A 252 4.36 6.95 -17.62
N SER A 253 4.65 6.49 -16.40
CA SER A 253 5.09 5.12 -16.12
C SER A 253 3.92 4.15 -15.93
N LEU A 254 2.70 4.65 -15.80
CA LEU A 254 1.51 3.83 -15.58
C LEU A 254 1.04 3.18 -16.89
N GLU A 255 0.65 1.91 -16.81
CA GLU A 255 0.02 1.22 -17.94
C GLU A 255 -1.18 2.02 -18.49
N PRO A 256 -1.28 2.25 -19.82
CA PRO A 256 -2.33 3.06 -20.40
C PRO A 256 -3.75 2.52 -20.16
N ILE A 257 -3.86 1.21 -19.92
CA ILE A 257 -5.13 0.50 -19.71
C ILE A 257 -4.96 -0.48 -18.55
N TRP A 258 -5.81 -0.35 -17.52
CA TRP A 258 -5.94 -1.38 -16.50
C TRP A 258 -6.79 -2.54 -17.00
N LYS A 259 -6.25 -3.75 -16.84
CA LYS A 259 -6.92 -5.02 -17.11
C LYS A 259 -7.30 -5.66 -15.76
N SER A 260 -8.29 -6.54 -15.76
CA SER A 260 -8.78 -7.22 -14.54
C SER A 260 -8.68 -8.73 -14.71
N SER A 261 -8.66 -9.47 -13.60
CA SER A 261 -8.80 -10.93 -13.51
C SER A 261 -10.01 -11.54 -14.24
N ILE A 262 -10.97 -10.72 -14.73
CA ILE A 262 -11.94 -11.20 -15.72
C ILE A 262 -11.25 -11.70 -17.00
N ASP A 263 -10.02 -11.27 -17.27
CA ASP A 263 -9.20 -11.83 -18.34
C ASP A 263 -8.92 -13.34 -18.12
N ASP A 264 -8.86 -13.84 -16.89
CA ASP A 264 -8.68 -15.28 -16.59
C ASP A 264 -9.96 -16.09 -16.83
N LEU A 265 -11.12 -15.59 -16.38
CA LEU A 265 -12.42 -16.19 -16.73
C LEU A 265 -12.69 -16.14 -18.24
N LYS A 266 -12.21 -15.08 -18.89
CA LYS A 266 -12.20 -14.96 -20.34
C LYS A 266 -11.30 -16.02 -20.97
N MET A 267 -10.14 -16.35 -20.39
CA MET A 267 -9.29 -17.44 -20.89
C MET A 267 -10.02 -18.79 -20.83
N ILE A 268 -10.78 -19.11 -19.77
CA ILE A 268 -11.60 -20.34 -19.71
C ILE A 268 -12.55 -20.42 -20.91
N LEU A 269 -13.22 -19.31 -21.24
CA LEU A 269 -14.10 -19.25 -22.40
C LEU A 269 -13.32 -19.35 -23.72
N LEU A 270 -12.16 -18.71 -23.83
CA LEU A 270 -11.32 -18.77 -25.04
C LEU A 270 -10.73 -20.17 -25.28
N ASP A 271 -10.34 -20.88 -24.23
CA ASP A 271 -9.87 -22.26 -24.32
C ASP A 271 -11.00 -23.18 -24.76
N LYS A 272 -12.21 -22.99 -24.19
CA LYS A 272 -13.38 -23.75 -24.61
C LYS A 272 -13.82 -23.42 -26.04
N GLU A 273 -13.73 -22.16 -26.44
CA GLU A 273 -13.92 -21.70 -27.81
C GLU A 273 -12.96 -22.43 -28.75
N ALA A 274 -11.67 -22.45 -28.43
CA ALA A 274 -10.65 -23.12 -29.24
C ALA A 274 -10.88 -24.64 -29.33
N GLU A 275 -11.24 -25.29 -28.23
CA GLU A 275 -11.59 -26.72 -28.20
C GLU A 275 -12.76 -27.00 -29.15
N LEU A 276 -13.89 -26.31 -28.97
CA LEU A 276 -15.09 -26.56 -29.77
C LEU A 276 -14.88 -26.22 -31.25
N LEU A 277 -14.21 -25.11 -31.56
CA LEU A 277 -13.93 -24.74 -32.95
C LEU A 277 -12.97 -25.69 -33.66
N SER A 278 -12.22 -26.52 -32.92
CA SER A 278 -11.36 -27.57 -33.50
C SER A 278 -12.11 -28.86 -33.86
N LEU A 279 -13.33 -29.05 -33.34
CA LEU A 279 -14.13 -30.25 -33.57
C LEU A 279 -14.96 -30.15 -34.86
N PRO A 280 -15.15 -31.27 -35.59
CA PRO A 280 -15.97 -31.28 -36.79
C PRO A 280 -17.46 -31.26 -36.42
N PHE A 281 -18.12 -30.12 -36.64
CA PHE A 281 -19.58 -29.98 -36.52
C PHE A 281 -20.24 -29.85 -37.90
N ASP A 282 -21.32 -30.62 -38.13
CA ASP A 282 -22.07 -30.60 -39.39
C ASP A 282 -22.89 -29.31 -39.59
N SER A 283 -23.15 -28.56 -38.51
CA SER A 283 -23.92 -27.31 -38.53
C SER A 283 -23.61 -26.42 -37.33
N GLU A 284 -23.91 -25.12 -37.43
CA GLU A 284 -23.79 -24.17 -36.31
C GLU A 284 -24.72 -24.51 -35.14
N ALA A 285 -25.87 -25.13 -35.41
CA ALA A 285 -26.75 -25.63 -34.35
C ALA A 285 -26.06 -26.72 -33.50
N GLY A 286 -25.32 -27.63 -34.14
CA GLY A 286 -24.56 -28.66 -33.42
C GLY A 286 -23.44 -28.06 -32.55
N LEU A 287 -22.75 -27.03 -33.04
CA LEU A 287 -21.75 -26.28 -32.27
C LEU A 287 -22.40 -25.58 -31.06
N GLN A 288 -23.53 -24.91 -31.26
CA GLN A 288 -24.28 -24.24 -30.19
C GLN A 288 -24.82 -25.23 -29.15
N ASP A 289 -25.32 -26.39 -29.54
CA ASP A 289 -25.81 -27.41 -28.60
C ASP A 289 -24.68 -27.95 -27.71
N ALA A 290 -23.52 -28.25 -28.30
CA ALA A 290 -22.33 -28.68 -27.57
C ALA A 290 -21.86 -27.62 -26.56
N TYR A 291 -21.82 -26.35 -26.98
CA TYR A 291 -21.48 -25.26 -26.07
C TYR A 291 -22.54 -25.07 -24.98
N THR A 292 -23.83 -25.15 -25.31
CA THR A 292 -24.93 -24.97 -24.34
C THR A 292 -24.89 -26.03 -23.24
N ALA A 293 -24.53 -27.27 -23.57
CA ALA A 293 -24.36 -28.34 -22.60
C ALA A 293 -23.24 -28.00 -21.59
N TRP A 294 -22.06 -27.62 -22.08
CA TRP A 294 -20.95 -27.19 -21.22
C TRP A 294 -21.29 -25.93 -20.42
N TYR A 295 -21.83 -24.90 -21.06
CA TYR A 295 -22.18 -23.62 -20.45
C TYR A 295 -23.20 -23.82 -19.31
N SER A 296 -24.18 -24.71 -19.46
CA SER A 296 -25.21 -24.94 -18.43
C SER A 296 -24.62 -25.45 -17.10
N GLU A 297 -23.53 -26.19 -17.15
CA GLU A 297 -22.80 -26.71 -15.98
C GLU A 297 -21.86 -25.66 -15.37
N HIS A 298 -21.31 -24.76 -16.18
CA HIS A 298 -20.25 -23.83 -15.77
C HIS A 298 -20.71 -22.38 -15.58
N LYS A 299 -21.93 -22.01 -16.00
CA LYS A 299 -22.42 -20.61 -16.00
C LYS A 299 -22.31 -19.90 -14.66
N ALA A 300 -22.45 -20.63 -13.55
CA ALA A 300 -22.36 -20.07 -12.20
C ALA A 300 -20.94 -19.58 -11.86
N GLN A 301 -19.91 -20.11 -12.54
CA GLN A 301 -18.51 -19.77 -12.37
C GLN A 301 -18.07 -18.60 -13.26
N LEU A 302 -18.85 -18.25 -14.30
CA LEU A 302 -18.48 -17.25 -15.30
C LEU A 302 -18.68 -15.79 -14.84
N GLY A 303 -19.31 -15.56 -13.69
CA GLY A 303 -19.50 -14.22 -13.12
C GLY A 303 -20.12 -13.23 -14.12
N LYS A 304 -19.44 -12.10 -14.40
CA LYS A 304 -19.91 -11.09 -15.37
C LYS A 304 -19.99 -11.60 -16.82
N LEU A 305 -19.31 -12.71 -17.12
CA LEU A 305 -19.32 -13.34 -18.44
C LEU A 305 -20.47 -14.35 -18.60
N GLU A 306 -21.38 -14.51 -17.62
CA GLU A 306 -22.55 -15.39 -17.74
C GLU A 306 -23.40 -15.04 -18.99
N GLY A 307 -23.41 -13.78 -19.45
CA GLY A 307 -24.14 -13.40 -20.67
C GLY A 307 -23.63 -14.05 -21.97
N TYR A 308 -22.43 -14.63 -21.99
CA TYR A 308 -21.77 -15.22 -23.16
C TYR A 308 -22.25 -16.65 -23.44
N LYS A 309 -23.55 -16.80 -23.68
CA LYS A 309 -24.21 -18.12 -23.84
C LYS A 309 -24.32 -18.61 -25.29
N PHE A 310 -23.80 -17.84 -26.25
CA PHE A 310 -23.86 -18.18 -27.67
C PHE A 310 -22.47 -18.45 -28.24
N ILE A 311 -22.39 -19.27 -29.29
CA ILE A 311 -21.17 -19.53 -30.03
C ILE A 311 -21.50 -19.65 -31.53
N ASP A 312 -20.63 -19.13 -32.38
CA ASP A 312 -20.65 -19.37 -33.83
C ASP A 312 -19.21 -19.61 -34.34
N LYS A 313 -19.00 -19.64 -35.66
CA LYS A 313 -17.65 -19.79 -36.24
C LYS A 313 -16.71 -18.63 -35.90
N GLY A 314 -17.28 -17.49 -35.56
CA GLY A 314 -16.58 -16.34 -35.03
C GLY A 314 -16.20 -16.53 -33.56
N GLY A 315 -16.76 -17.47 -32.80
CA GLY A 315 -16.41 -17.74 -31.41
C GLY A 315 -17.56 -17.50 -30.44
N ILE A 316 -17.26 -17.50 -29.14
CA ILE A 316 -18.24 -17.31 -28.06
C ILE A 316 -18.63 -15.83 -27.97
N TYR A 317 -19.93 -15.54 -27.90
CA TYR A 317 -20.45 -14.18 -27.85
C TYR A 317 -21.68 -14.00 -26.94
N ALA A 318 -21.94 -12.74 -26.61
CA ALA A 318 -23.15 -12.28 -25.92
C ALA A 318 -23.92 -11.28 -26.79
N GLY A 319 -25.23 -11.16 -26.54
CA GLY A 319 -26.06 -10.12 -27.16
C GLY A 319 -25.95 -8.78 -26.44
N SER A 320 -25.22 -7.83 -27.04
CA SER A 320 -25.05 -6.49 -26.49
C SER A 320 -26.17 -5.55 -26.95
N ARG A 321 -26.86 -4.94 -25.98
CA ARG A 321 -27.89 -3.91 -26.23
C ARG A 321 -27.34 -2.51 -26.49
N SER A 322 -26.02 -2.40 -26.67
CA SER A 322 -25.28 -1.14 -26.89
C SER A 322 -25.47 -0.54 -28.29
N VAL A 323 -26.62 -0.80 -28.93
CA VAL A 323 -27.02 -0.26 -30.23
C VAL A 323 -27.63 1.14 -30.13
N HIS A 324 -28.18 1.49 -28.96
CA HIS A 324 -28.87 2.75 -28.72
C HIS A 324 -27.91 3.86 -28.33
N ASN A 325 -28.23 5.10 -28.69
CA ASN A 325 -27.43 6.26 -28.29
C ASN A 325 -27.78 6.71 -26.86
N PRO A 326 -26.82 6.76 -25.91
CA PRO A 326 -27.11 7.16 -24.54
C PRO A 326 -27.25 8.68 -24.40
N GLY A 327 -28.30 9.13 -23.71
CA GLY A 327 -28.45 10.51 -23.22
C GLY A 327 -28.79 11.59 -24.26
N LYS A 328 -28.77 11.29 -25.57
CA LYS A 328 -29.13 12.23 -26.63
C LYS A 328 -29.62 11.54 -27.89
N GLN A 329 -30.31 12.28 -28.75
CA GLN A 329 -30.77 11.79 -30.05
C GLN A 329 -29.59 11.38 -30.94
N GLY A 330 -29.70 10.20 -31.54
CA GLY A 330 -28.71 9.56 -32.42
C GLY A 330 -29.19 9.47 -33.87
N TYR A 331 -28.71 8.45 -34.59
CA TYR A 331 -29.01 8.24 -36.00
C TYR A 331 -30.31 7.47 -36.20
N TYR A 332 -31.14 7.89 -37.15
CA TYR A 332 -32.35 7.17 -37.54
C TYR A 332 -32.21 6.68 -38.98
N TYR A 333 -32.37 5.37 -39.16
CA TYR A 333 -32.44 4.67 -40.44
C TYR A 333 -33.10 3.31 -40.19
N ASP A 334 -33.53 2.63 -41.25
CA ASP A 334 -34.13 1.31 -41.13
C ASP A 334 -33.06 0.22 -41.15
N VAL A 335 -33.16 -0.73 -40.21
CA VAL A 335 -32.44 -1.99 -40.26
C VAL A 335 -33.45 -3.07 -40.63
N ILE A 336 -33.24 -3.76 -41.74
CA ILE A 336 -34.23 -4.72 -42.27
C ILE A 336 -34.03 -6.11 -41.65
N HIS A 337 -35.11 -6.69 -41.13
CA HIS A 337 -35.11 -8.04 -40.56
C HIS A 337 -34.91 -9.10 -41.65
N PRO A 338 -33.99 -10.08 -41.47
CA PRO A 338 -33.63 -11.03 -42.53
C PRO A 338 -34.77 -11.98 -42.93
N VAL A 339 -35.63 -12.36 -41.98
CA VAL A 339 -36.78 -13.25 -42.22
C VAL A 339 -38.05 -12.49 -42.64
N THR A 340 -38.55 -11.58 -41.79
CA THR A 340 -39.83 -10.87 -42.04
C THR A 340 -39.73 -9.80 -43.12
N LYS A 341 -38.51 -9.39 -43.53
CA LYS A 341 -38.21 -8.35 -44.52
C LYS A 341 -38.79 -6.96 -44.19
N LYS A 342 -39.16 -6.73 -42.92
CA LYS A 342 -39.64 -5.43 -42.40
C LYS A 342 -38.55 -4.72 -41.61
N ALA A 343 -38.73 -3.41 -41.41
CA ALA A 343 -37.85 -2.62 -40.57
C ALA A 343 -37.98 -3.03 -39.09
N CYS A 344 -36.84 -3.34 -38.46
CA CYS A 344 -36.75 -3.61 -37.03
C CYS A 344 -37.13 -2.38 -36.20
N MET A 345 -37.64 -2.62 -34.99
CA MET A 345 -37.96 -1.57 -34.03
C MET A 345 -36.70 -0.74 -33.72
N PRO A 346 -36.69 0.58 -34.02
CA PRO A 346 -35.55 1.42 -33.71
C PRO A 346 -35.50 1.72 -32.20
N PRO A 347 -34.30 1.97 -31.64
CA PRO A 347 -34.19 2.48 -30.27
C PRO A 347 -34.87 3.85 -30.12
N LEU A 348 -35.37 4.14 -28.92
CA LEU A 348 -36.07 5.39 -28.61
C LEU A 348 -35.24 6.64 -29.01
N MET A 349 -33.96 6.63 -28.67
CA MET A 349 -33.02 7.73 -28.96
C MET A 349 -32.28 7.55 -30.29
N GLY A 350 -32.70 6.62 -31.16
CA GLY A 350 -31.98 6.27 -32.38
C GLY A 350 -30.72 5.44 -32.11
N TYR A 351 -30.07 5.02 -33.19
CA TYR A 351 -28.86 4.22 -33.16
C TYR A 351 -27.64 5.06 -32.78
N ARG A 352 -26.68 4.42 -32.10
CA ARG A 352 -25.38 5.00 -31.76
C ARG A 352 -24.46 5.18 -32.98
N PHE A 353 -24.63 4.33 -33.99
CA PHE A 353 -23.72 4.24 -35.13
C PHE A 353 -24.33 4.88 -36.39
N PRO A 354 -23.52 5.54 -37.25
CA PRO A 354 -23.94 5.93 -38.58
C PRO A 354 -24.41 4.71 -39.42
N GLN A 355 -25.22 4.95 -40.44
CA GLN A 355 -25.79 3.88 -41.28
C GLN A 355 -24.72 3.00 -41.94
N GLU A 356 -23.61 3.60 -42.40
CA GLU A 356 -22.49 2.86 -43.01
C GLU A 356 -21.85 1.87 -42.02
N SER A 357 -21.63 2.30 -40.77
CA SER A 357 -21.10 1.42 -39.73
C SER A 357 -22.08 0.31 -39.37
N MET A 358 -23.39 0.60 -39.36
CA MET A 358 -24.40 -0.45 -39.17
C MET A 358 -24.43 -1.45 -40.32
N GLN A 359 -24.33 -0.97 -41.56
CA GLN A 359 -24.30 -1.86 -42.73
C GLN A 359 -23.10 -2.81 -42.65
N LYS A 360 -21.94 -2.31 -42.23
CA LYS A 360 -20.77 -3.15 -41.97
C LYS A 360 -21.04 -4.24 -40.92
N LEU A 361 -21.73 -3.90 -39.81
CA LEU A 361 -22.12 -4.90 -38.81
C LEU A 361 -23.10 -5.95 -39.36
N VAL A 362 -24.01 -5.55 -40.24
CA VAL A 362 -24.93 -6.48 -40.93
C VAL A 362 -24.16 -7.40 -41.87
N ASP A 363 -23.26 -6.84 -42.68
CA ASP A 363 -22.47 -7.59 -43.67
C ASP A 363 -21.50 -8.59 -43.00
N GLU A 364 -21.00 -8.25 -41.81
CA GLU A 364 -20.12 -9.10 -40.98
C GLU A 364 -20.88 -10.10 -40.08
N ASP A 365 -22.21 -10.22 -40.25
CA ASP A 365 -23.08 -11.07 -39.42
C ASP A 365 -22.95 -10.80 -37.90
N ARG A 366 -22.76 -9.53 -37.53
CA ARG A 366 -22.62 -9.07 -36.14
C ARG A 366 -23.93 -8.64 -35.50
N ILE A 367 -25.06 -8.77 -36.19
CA ILE A 367 -26.38 -8.35 -35.68
C ILE A 367 -27.19 -9.56 -35.25
N ILE A 368 -27.71 -9.50 -34.02
CA ILE A 368 -28.67 -10.46 -33.48
C ILE A 368 -30.07 -9.87 -33.64
N TYR A 369 -30.88 -10.54 -34.45
CA TYR A 369 -32.27 -10.19 -34.66
C TYR A 369 -33.19 -10.89 -33.64
N GLY A 370 -34.40 -10.36 -33.44
CA GLY A 370 -35.46 -11.06 -32.72
C GLY A 370 -36.05 -12.20 -33.55
N GLU A 371 -37.09 -12.86 -33.01
CA GLU A 371 -37.92 -13.77 -33.81
C GLU A 371 -38.70 -13.01 -34.90
N ASP A 372 -39.01 -11.72 -34.64
CA ASP A 372 -39.69 -10.80 -35.54
C ASP A 372 -39.07 -9.38 -35.51
N GLU A 373 -39.62 -8.47 -36.32
CA GLU A 373 -39.15 -7.08 -36.42
C GLU A 373 -39.42 -6.23 -35.16
N LYS A 374 -40.13 -6.72 -34.15
CA LYS A 374 -40.56 -5.91 -33.00
C LYS A 374 -39.50 -5.81 -31.91
N LYS A 375 -38.49 -6.69 -31.92
CA LYS A 375 -37.35 -6.59 -31.00
C LYS A 375 -36.31 -5.61 -31.57
N ILE A 376 -35.78 -4.75 -30.71
CA ILE A 376 -34.58 -3.97 -31.04
C ILE A 376 -33.42 -4.95 -31.27
N ILE A 377 -32.65 -4.71 -32.33
CA ILE A 377 -31.46 -5.50 -32.65
C ILE A 377 -30.43 -5.47 -31.51
N GLU A 378 -29.66 -6.54 -31.36
CA GLU A 378 -28.50 -6.63 -30.47
C GLU A 378 -27.23 -6.81 -31.32
N ILE A 379 -26.07 -6.48 -30.77
CA ILE A 379 -24.77 -6.71 -31.43
C ILE A 379 -24.12 -7.94 -30.83
N LYS A 380 -23.60 -8.84 -31.67
CA LYS A 380 -22.68 -9.91 -31.25
C LYS A 380 -21.41 -9.28 -30.69
N GLN A 381 -21.25 -9.39 -29.38
CA GLN A 381 -20.02 -9.02 -28.69
C GLN A 381 -19.26 -10.30 -28.36
N TYR A 382 -18.16 -10.56 -29.05
CA TYR A 382 -17.34 -11.75 -28.83
C TYR A 382 -16.54 -11.64 -27.54
N VAL A 383 -16.34 -12.76 -26.84
CA VAL A 383 -15.64 -12.78 -25.55
C VAL A 383 -14.19 -12.32 -25.69
N ARG A 384 -13.52 -12.65 -26.81
CA ARG A 384 -12.17 -12.16 -27.12
C ARG A 384 -12.06 -10.63 -27.20
N GLU A 385 -13.15 -9.97 -27.60
CA GLU A 385 -13.26 -8.50 -27.72
C GLU A 385 -13.67 -7.83 -26.41
N TYR A 386 -14.07 -8.60 -25.39
CA TYR A 386 -14.42 -8.07 -24.09
C TYR A 386 -13.17 -7.68 -23.31
N THR A 387 -13.20 -6.49 -22.74
CA THR A 387 -12.24 -6.03 -21.73
C THR A 387 -13.07 -5.44 -20.61
N ASP A 388 -12.89 -5.92 -19.37
CA ASP A 388 -13.52 -5.28 -18.24
C ASP A 388 -12.90 -3.90 -18.02
N LYS A 389 -13.68 -2.98 -17.47
CA LYS A 389 -13.21 -1.63 -17.19
C LYS A 389 -13.55 -1.24 -15.76
N LEU A 390 -12.65 -0.50 -15.14
CA LEU A 390 -12.93 0.12 -13.86
C LEU A 390 -13.79 1.38 -14.10
N SER A 391 -15.11 1.23 -13.97
CA SER A 391 -16.05 2.36 -14.06
C SER A 391 -15.80 3.37 -12.94
N SER A 392 -15.83 4.66 -13.27
CA SER A 392 -15.76 5.76 -12.30
C SER A 392 -17.02 5.88 -11.42
N VAL A 393 -18.05 5.05 -11.67
CA VAL A 393 -19.21 4.90 -10.79
C VAL A 393 -19.36 3.42 -10.49
N ILE A 394 -19.26 3.08 -9.21
CA ILE A 394 -19.41 1.73 -8.70
C ILE A 394 -20.64 1.70 -7.79
N SER A 395 -21.61 0.86 -8.14
CA SER A 395 -22.76 0.58 -7.29
C SER A 395 -22.56 -0.76 -6.59
N MET A 396 -22.26 -0.71 -5.28
CA MET A 396 -22.07 -1.88 -4.43
C MET A 396 -22.48 -1.52 -3.01
N ASP A 397 -23.38 -2.30 -2.41
CA ASP A 397 -23.87 -2.03 -1.05
C ASP A 397 -22.74 -2.19 0.00
N GLY A 398 -22.35 -1.08 0.63
CA GLY A 398 -21.33 -1.01 1.66
C GLY A 398 -21.73 -1.69 2.98
N ARG A 399 -23.03 -1.91 3.22
CA ARG A 399 -23.52 -2.64 4.40
C ARG A 399 -23.04 -4.09 4.44
N SER A 400 -22.62 -4.64 3.29
CA SER A 400 -21.98 -5.94 3.20
C SER A 400 -20.72 -6.05 4.07
N GLY A 401 -19.97 -4.97 4.29
CA GLY A 401 -18.80 -4.97 5.17
C GLY A 401 -19.16 -5.29 6.63
N ALA A 402 -20.26 -4.71 7.15
CA ALA A 402 -20.74 -5.01 8.49
C ALA A 402 -21.24 -6.46 8.62
N ASN A 403 -21.81 -7.02 7.55
CA ASN A 403 -22.22 -8.43 7.52
C ASN A 403 -21.01 -9.37 7.54
N VAL A 404 -19.91 -9.03 6.86
CA VAL A 404 -18.65 -9.78 6.93
C VAL A 404 -18.09 -9.79 8.35
N ILE A 405 -18.07 -8.64 9.03
CA ILE A 405 -17.65 -8.58 10.44
C ILE A 405 -18.54 -9.46 11.31
N ARG A 406 -19.87 -9.32 11.23
CA ARG A 406 -20.77 -10.16 12.04
C ARG A 406 -20.59 -11.65 11.76
N ALA A 407 -20.40 -12.04 10.49
CA ALA A 407 -20.20 -13.44 10.14
C ALA A 407 -18.90 -14.01 10.71
N LEU A 408 -17.81 -13.22 10.75
CA LEU A 408 -16.53 -13.65 11.32
C LEU A 408 -16.54 -13.62 12.84
N PHE A 409 -17.25 -12.68 13.46
CA PHE A 409 -17.22 -12.43 14.91
C PHE A 409 -18.48 -12.91 15.63
N ASP A 410 -19.01 -14.08 15.24
CA ASP A 410 -20.12 -14.74 15.96
C ASP A 410 -21.36 -13.84 16.16
N ASN A 411 -21.71 -13.08 15.11
CA ASN A 411 -22.75 -12.05 15.04
C ASN A 411 -22.52 -10.79 15.90
N GLN A 412 -21.33 -10.59 16.46
CA GLN A 412 -20.97 -9.38 17.19
C GLN A 412 -20.56 -8.25 16.24
N ASN A 413 -20.87 -7.02 16.62
CA ASN A 413 -20.50 -5.81 15.90
C ASN A 413 -19.26 -5.16 16.52
N VAL A 414 -18.12 -5.84 16.38
CA VAL A 414 -16.84 -5.43 16.99
C VAL A 414 -16.19 -4.23 16.29
N PHE A 415 -16.58 -3.90 15.06
CA PHE A 415 -16.01 -2.76 14.32
C PHE A 415 -17.10 -1.96 13.62
N LYS A 416 -17.03 -0.63 13.70
CA LYS A 416 -18.01 0.26 13.08
C LYS A 416 -17.59 0.66 11.66
N ASN A 417 -18.54 0.68 10.74
CA ASN A 417 -18.36 1.13 9.36
C ASN A 417 -17.18 0.49 8.60
N PRO A 418 -16.95 -0.84 8.68
CA PRO A 418 -15.87 -1.48 7.94
C PRO A 418 -16.12 -1.39 6.42
N LYS A 419 -15.07 -1.14 5.64
CA LYS A 419 -15.12 -1.33 4.19
C LYS A 419 -15.38 -2.80 3.85
N ALA A 420 -16.07 -3.05 2.73
CA ALA A 420 -16.35 -4.39 2.24
C ALA A 420 -15.15 -4.96 1.45
N PRO A 421 -14.75 -6.23 1.62
CA PRO A 421 -13.67 -6.83 0.84
C PRO A 421 -13.87 -6.68 -0.67
N ALA A 422 -15.10 -6.89 -1.16
CA ALA A 422 -15.43 -6.87 -2.59
C ALA A 422 -15.10 -5.55 -3.31
N ILE A 423 -15.18 -4.39 -2.64
CA ILE A 423 -14.80 -3.11 -3.27
C ILE A 423 -13.29 -3.02 -3.42
N LEU A 424 -12.51 -3.47 -2.43
CA LEU A 424 -11.05 -3.51 -2.50
C LEU A 424 -10.58 -4.58 -3.51
N GLU A 425 -11.16 -5.79 -3.48
CA GLU A 425 -10.87 -6.85 -4.46
C GLU A 425 -11.02 -6.32 -5.89
N LYS A 426 -12.11 -5.59 -6.15
CA LYS A 426 -12.32 -4.95 -7.44
C LYS A 426 -11.20 -3.96 -7.77
N LEU A 427 -10.89 -2.99 -6.90
CA LEU A 427 -9.86 -1.99 -7.18
C LEU A 427 -8.47 -2.62 -7.39
N LEU A 428 -8.08 -3.51 -6.48
CA LEU A 428 -6.74 -4.12 -6.46
C LEU A 428 -6.54 -5.07 -7.65
N SER A 429 -7.58 -5.79 -8.10
CA SER A 429 -7.51 -6.62 -9.31
C SER A 429 -7.23 -5.85 -10.61
N PHE A 430 -7.49 -4.54 -10.64
CA PHE A 430 -7.13 -3.67 -11.78
C PHE A 430 -5.75 -3.03 -11.62
N ALA A 431 -5.34 -2.76 -10.39
CA ALA A 431 -4.17 -1.95 -10.08
C ALA A 431 -2.89 -2.76 -9.86
N MET A 432 -3.00 -4.05 -9.55
CA MET A 432 -1.90 -4.90 -9.11
C MET A 432 -1.73 -6.13 -9.99
N SER A 433 -0.48 -6.56 -10.15
CA SER A 433 -0.13 -7.87 -10.70
C SER A 433 -0.01 -8.91 -9.57
N ASP A 434 0.23 -10.16 -9.94
CA ASP A 434 0.11 -11.29 -9.02
C ASP A 434 1.18 -11.36 -7.94
N SER A 435 2.30 -10.64 -8.03
CA SER A 435 3.36 -10.65 -7.01
C SER A 435 3.60 -9.26 -6.40
N ASP A 436 2.65 -8.34 -6.56
CA ASP A 436 2.78 -6.97 -6.09
C ASP A 436 2.41 -6.83 -4.61
N THR A 437 2.99 -5.81 -3.97
CA THR A 437 2.70 -5.47 -2.57
C THR A 437 1.73 -4.29 -2.47
N VAL A 438 0.70 -4.43 -1.62
CA VAL A 438 -0.18 -3.35 -1.20
C VAL A 438 0.16 -2.88 0.21
N VAL A 439 0.08 -1.58 0.45
CA VAL A 439 0.18 -0.99 1.80
C VAL A 439 -1.14 -0.35 2.17
N ASP A 440 -1.57 -0.58 3.41
CA ASP A 440 -2.68 0.14 4.02
C ASP A 440 -2.29 0.57 5.44
N PHE A 441 -1.96 1.86 5.55
CA PHE A 441 -1.53 2.48 6.81
C PHE A 441 -2.69 3.13 7.58
N PHE A 442 -3.93 2.83 7.20
CA PHE A 442 -5.16 3.06 7.96
C PHE A 442 -5.97 1.76 8.01
N ALA A 443 -5.33 0.68 8.45
CA ALA A 443 -5.84 -0.67 8.22
C ALA A 443 -7.23 -0.91 8.81
N GLY A 444 -7.56 -0.25 9.94
CA GLY A 444 -8.84 -0.35 10.61
C GLY A 444 -9.20 -1.81 10.89
N SER A 445 -10.28 -2.29 10.28
CA SER A 445 -10.70 -3.70 10.39
C SER A 445 -9.88 -4.68 9.55
N SER A 446 -8.81 -4.26 8.89
CA SER A 446 -7.97 -5.09 8.01
C SER A 446 -8.72 -5.65 6.80
N THR A 447 -9.58 -4.83 6.18
CA THR A 447 -10.30 -5.22 4.96
C THR A 447 -9.34 -5.49 3.81
N THR A 448 -8.24 -4.73 3.70
CA THR A 448 -7.20 -4.90 2.67
C THR A 448 -6.55 -6.28 2.71
N ALA A 449 -6.17 -6.78 3.89
CA ALA A 449 -5.62 -8.13 4.03
C ALA A 449 -6.62 -9.21 3.59
N HIS A 450 -7.89 -9.09 4.00
CA HIS A 450 -8.95 -10.02 3.59
C HIS A 450 -9.10 -10.03 2.06
N ALA A 451 -9.15 -8.85 1.41
CA ALA A 451 -9.24 -8.75 -0.04
C ALA A 451 -8.06 -9.42 -0.77
N ILE A 452 -6.83 -9.21 -0.29
CA ILE A 452 -5.64 -9.83 -0.88
C ILE A 452 -5.66 -11.35 -0.74
N MET A 453 -6.03 -11.88 0.43
CA MET A 453 -6.15 -13.33 0.63
C MET A 453 -7.20 -13.94 -0.31
N ASN A 454 -8.35 -13.27 -0.51
CA ASN A 454 -9.38 -13.71 -1.46
C ASN A 454 -8.87 -13.70 -2.90
N LEU A 455 -8.19 -12.62 -3.31
CA LEU A 455 -7.63 -12.51 -4.66
C LEU A 455 -6.62 -13.63 -4.93
N ASN A 456 -5.61 -13.77 -4.08
CA ASN A 456 -4.57 -14.81 -4.22
C ASN A 456 -5.15 -16.23 -4.22
N CYS A 457 -6.25 -16.47 -3.49
CA CYS A 457 -6.93 -17.76 -3.51
C CYS A 457 -7.76 -17.97 -4.79
N THR A 458 -8.24 -16.90 -5.41
CA THR A 458 -9.10 -16.94 -6.61
C THR A 458 -8.28 -17.08 -7.89
N ASP A 459 -7.17 -16.36 -7.98
CA ASP A 459 -6.34 -16.27 -9.20
C ASP A 459 -4.95 -16.91 -9.05
N GLU A 460 -4.74 -17.68 -7.97
CA GLU A 460 -3.45 -18.29 -7.62
C GLU A 460 -2.29 -17.28 -7.51
N GLY A 461 -2.62 -16.01 -7.26
CA GLY A 461 -1.65 -14.95 -7.06
C GLY A 461 -0.82 -15.10 -5.77
N ASN A 462 0.26 -14.33 -5.72
CA ASN A 462 1.19 -14.23 -4.61
C ASN A 462 1.38 -12.77 -4.17
N ARG A 463 0.28 -12.01 -4.09
CA ARG A 463 0.28 -10.60 -3.66
C ARG A 463 0.53 -10.52 -2.16
N HIS A 464 1.18 -9.46 -1.72
CA HIS A 464 1.52 -9.28 -0.31
C HIS A 464 0.88 -8.01 0.25
N TYR A 465 0.60 -7.98 1.56
CA TYR A 465 0.14 -6.77 2.22
C TYR A 465 1.05 -6.34 3.38
N ILE A 466 1.12 -5.02 3.59
CA ILE A 466 1.69 -4.39 4.78
C ILE A 466 0.61 -3.49 5.39
N LEU A 467 0.17 -3.84 6.60
CA LEU A 467 -0.83 -3.07 7.33
C LEU A 467 -0.18 -2.29 8.47
N VAL A 468 -0.65 -1.07 8.70
CA VAL A 468 -0.33 -0.30 9.91
C VAL A 468 -1.61 0.14 10.60
N GLN A 469 -1.71 -0.14 11.90
CA GLN A 469 -2.86 0.24 12.72
C GLN A 469 -2.41 0.72 14.08
N LEU A 470 -2.89 1.90 14.47
CA LEU A 470 -2.68 2.43 15.81
C LEU A 470 -3.36 1.52 16.85
N LYS A 471 -2.70 1.34 18.00
CA LYS A 471 -3.22 0.64 19.18
C LYS A 471 -4.24 1.49 19.94
N GLU A 472 -5.22 2.02 19.21
CA GLU A 472 -6.26 2.88 19.76
C GLU A 472 -7.17 2.07 20.69
N PRO A 473 -7.38 2.49 21.95
CA PRO A 473 -8.27 1.80 22.87
C PRO A 473 -9.73 1.78 22.39
N ASN A 474 -10.37 0.62 22.48
CA ASN A 474 -11.80 0.53 22.22
C ASN A 474 -12.61 1.29 23.28
N LYS A 475 -13.72 1.90 22.84
CA LYS A 475 -14.60 2.66 23.72
C LYS A 475 -15.13 1.80 24.88
N PRO A 476 -15.18 2.35 26.13
CA PRO A 476 -15.82 1.67 27.25
C PRO A 476 -17.26 1.21 26.92
N GLY A 477 -17.57 -0.04 27.23
CA GLY A 477 -18.90 -0.64 26.98
C GLY A 477 -19.19 -1.01 25.52
N SER A 478 -18.23 -0.85 24.61
CA SER A 478 -18.36 -1.34 23.22
C SER A 478 -18.42 -2.87 23.15
N GLU A 479 -19.07 -3.40 22.13
CA GLU A 479 -19.09 -4.85 21.87
C GLU A 479 -17.68 -5.43 21.69
N ALA A 480 -16.77 -4.67 21.07
CA ALA A 480 -15.37 -5.04 20.91
C ALA A 480 -14.67 -5.28 22.26
N LEU A 481 -14.80 -4.33 23.19
CA LEU A 481 -14.18 -4.44 24.50
C LEU A 481 -14.80 -5.57 25.32
N ASN A 482 -16.13 -5.74 25.23
CA ASN A 482 -16.85 -6.86 25.87
C ASN A 482 -16.43 -8.23 25.30
N ALA A 483 -16.03 -8.27 24.03
CA ALA A 483 -15.50 -9.45 23.35
C ALA A 483 -14.01 -9.71 23.64
N GLY A 484 -13.36 -8.84 24.43
CA GLY A 484 -11.97 -9.00 24.86
C GLY A 484 -10.94 -8.25 24.03
N TYR A 485 -11.37 -7.44 23.05
CA TYR A 485 -10.46 -6.62 22.25
C TYR A 485 -10.25 -5.25 22.91
N ALA A 486 -9.11 -5.07 23.57
CA ALA A 486 -8.73 -3.84 24.23
C ALA A 486 -8.47 -2.70 23.25
N THR A 487 -7.93 -3.00 22.08
CA THR A 487 -7.51 -2.01 21.07
C THR A 487 -7.98 -2.38 19.67
N ILE A 488 -8.04 -1.40 18.77
CA ILE A 488 -8.53 -1.58 17.39
C ILE A 488 -7.64 -2.56 16.60
N ASP A 489 -6.32 -2.51 16.78
CA ASP A 489 -5.38 -3.38 16.09
C ASP A 489 -5.61 -4.87 16.39
N GLN A 490 -6.06 -5.21 17.60
CA GLN A 490 -6.44 -6.59 17.96
C GLN A 490 -7.63 -7.10 17.14
N ILE A 491 -8.59 -6.23 16.82
CA ILE A 491 -9.73 -6.58 15.96
C ILE A 491 -9.26 -6.84 14.53
N GLY A 492 -8.35 -6.00 14.02
CA GLY A 492 -7.76 -6.15 12.69
C GLY A 492 -7.02 -7.49 12.54
N MET A 493 -6.10 -7.78 13.47
CA MET A 493 -5.37 -9.05 13.51
C MET A 493 -6.31 -10.26 13.62
N GLU A 494 -7.29 -10.20 14.52
CA GLU A 494 -8.26 -11.30 14.69
C GLU A 494 -9.12 -11.50 13.43
N ARG A 495 -9.50 -10.41 12.73
CA ARG A 495 -10.21 -10.53 11.46
C ARG A 495 -9.36 -11.29 10.43
N ILE A 496 -8.07 -11.01 10.34
CA ILE A 496 -7.17 -11.73 9.42
C ILE A 496 -7.16 -13.22 9.76
N ILE A 497 -6.96 -13.57 11.04
CA ILE A 497 -6.93 -14.97 11.52
C ILE A 497 -8.24 -15.70 11.16
N ARG A 498 -9.40 -15.07 11.44
CA ARG A 498 -10.70 -15.68 11.16
C ARG A 498 -11.01 -15.79 9.67
N ALA A 499 -10.64 -14.78 8.89
CA ALA A 499 -10.78 -14.81 7.43
C ALA A 499 -9.90 -15.89 6.80
N ALA A 500 -8.63 -15.97 7.20
CA ALA A 500 -7.69 -17.01 6.77
C ALA A 500 -8.22 -18.43 7.06
N LYS A 501 -8.76 -18.64 8.27
CA LYS A 501 -9.40 -19.92 8.64
C LYS A 501 -10.56 -20.24 7.70
N LYS A 502 -11.47 -19.28 7.48
CA LYS A 502 -12.63 -19.48 6.61
C LYS A 502 -12.22 -19.79 5.15
N ILE A 503 -11.26 -19.05 4.61
CA ILE A 503 -10.73 -19.28 3.26
C ILE A 503 -10.12 -20.69 3.15
N ARG A 504 -9.38 -21.14 4.17
CA ARG A 504 -8.81 -22.51 4.21
C ARG A 504 -9.90 -23.59 4.27
N GLU A 505 -11.01 -23.34 4.97
CA GLU A 505 -12.15 -24.26 5.03
C GLU A 505 -12.88 -24.35 3.67
N GLU A 506 -13.02 -23.21 2.97
CA GLU A 506 -13.66 -23.13 1.66
C GLU A 506 -12.74 -23.64 0.52
N HIS A 507 -11.42 -23.50 0.68
CA HIS A 507 -10.39 -23.89 -0.28
C HIS A 507 -9.25 -24.68 0.40
N PRO A 508 -9.46 -25.98 0.74
CA PRO A 508 -8.48 -26.77 1.50
C PRO A 508 -7.12 -26.93 0.84
N ASP A 509 -7.09 -26.95 -0.50
CA ASP A 509 -5.88 -27.16 -1.30
C ASP A 509 -5.14 -25.85 -1.64
N THR A 510 -5.61 -24.70 -1.14
CA THR A 510 -5.00 -23.40 -1.45
C THR A 510 -3.55 -23.33 -0.97
N THR A 511 -2.65 -22.86 -1.84
CA THR A 511 -1.25 -22.55 -1.50
C THR A 511 -1.04 -21.08 -1.16
N ALA A 512 -2.10 -20.27 -1.16
CA ALA A 512 -2.01 -18.85 -0.86
C ALA A 512 -1.44 -18.61 0.55
N ASP A 513 -0.60 -17.57 0.67
CA ASP A 513 -0.12 -17.07 1.96
C ASP A 513 -1.26 -16.38 2.71
N LEU A 514 -1.83 -17.09 3.69
CA LEU A 514 -2.90 -16.61 4.55
C LEU A 514 -2.40 -16.19 5.96
N GLY A 515 -1.09 -16.27 6.19
CA GLY A 515 -0.46 -15.87 7.45
C GLY A 515 -0.13 -14.38 7.46
N PHE A 516 0.43 -13.92 8.58
CA PHE A 516 1.11 -12.63 8.68
C PHE A 516 2.17 -12.63 9.78
N ARG A 517 3.16 -11.76 9.65
CA ARG A 517 4.09 -11.43 10.73
C ARG A 517 3.65 -10.15 11.42
N HIS A 518 3.66 -10.15 12.75
CA HIS A 518 3.26 -9.04 13.59
C HIS A 518 4.50 -8.34 14.21
N TYR A 519 4.47 -7.00 14.16
CA TYR A 519 5.44 -6.12 14.79
C TYR A 519 4.71 -5.01 15.54
N THR A 520 5.23 -4.61 16.70
CA THR A 520 4.77 -3.43 17.43
C THR A 520 5.83 -2.34 17.37
N LEU A 521 5.44 -1.11 17.06
CA LEU A 521 6.32 0.06 17.20
C LEU A 521 6.24 0.53 18.65
N SER A 522 7.40 0.76 19.26
CA SER A 522 7.48 1.19 20.66
C SER A 522 8.52 2.27 20.84
N GLU A 523 8.17 3.29 21.62
CA GLU A 523 9.16 4.25 22.11
C GLU A 523 10.00 3.58 23.20
N PRO A 524 11.32 3.84 23.26
CA PRO A 524 12.14 3.47 24.40
C PRO A 524 11.60 4.12 25.68
N SER A 525 11.74 3.46 26.83
CA SER A 525 11.37 4.08 28.12
C SER A 525 12.34 5.22 28.49
N GLU A 526 11.90 6.15 29.33
CA GLU A 526 12.77 7.21 29.89
C GLU A 526 14.02 6.60 30.54
N ASP A 527 13.86 5.56 31.37
CA ASP A 527 15.00 4.83 31.97
C ASP A 527 15.98 4.27 30.91
N THR A 528 15.48 3.83 29.76
CA THR A 528 16.34 3.35 28.66
C THR A 528 17.06 4.54 28.04
N LEU A 529 16.37 5.63 27.74
CA LEU A 529 16.95 6.85 27.14
C LEU A 529 18.06 7.44 28.01
N ASP A 530 17.84 7.51 29.33
CA ASP A 530 18.84 7.98 30.30
C ASP A 530 20.11 7.10 30.24
N LYS A 531 19.95 5.77 30.17
CA LYS A 531 21.10 4.85 29.98
C LYS A 531 21.82 5.09 28.64
N LEU A 532 21.11 5.41 27.55
CA LEU A 532 21.73 5.73 26.26
C LEU A 532 22.55 7.02 26.33
N GLU A 533 22.05 8.02 27.07
CA GLU A 533 22.72 9.31 27.25
C GLU A 533 24.00 9.15 28.06
N ASP A 534 23.91 8.48 29.20
CA ASP A 534 25.00 8.28 30.16
C ASP A 534 26.05 7.24 29.74
N PHE A 535 25.77 6.43 28.72
CA PHE A 535 26.68 5.36 28.30
C PHE A 535 28.05 5.91 27.87
N SER A 536 29.10 5.33 28.47
CA SER A 536 30.50 5.55 28.09
C SER A 536 31.19 4.22 27.74
N PRO A 537 31.72 4.04 26.51
CA PRO A 537 32.43 2.82 26.13
C PRO A 537 33.80 2.66 26.80
N GLU A 538 34.31 3.70 27.47
CA GLU A 538 35.58 3.69 28.23
C GLU A 538 35.42 3.14 29.65
N ASP A 539 34.19 3.10 30.16
CA ASP A 539 33.92 2.55 31.48
C ASP A 539 33.99 1.01 31.43
N ASN A 540 35.13 0.45 31.84
CA ASN A 540 35.32 -0.99 32.08
C ASN A 540 34.54 -1.52 33.30
N GLY A 541 33.49 -0.81 33.73
CA GLY A 541 32.74 -1.08 34.96
C GLY A 541 31.79 -2.28 34.83
N MET A 542 31.61 -3.01 35.93
CA MET A 542 30.47 -3.93 36.07
C MET A 542 29.18 -3.12 36.02
N TYR A 543 28.35 -3.32 35.00
CA TYR A 543 26.95 -2.87 35.03
C TYR A 543 26.26 -3.52 36.24
N VAL A 544 25.95 -2.72 37.26
CA VAL A 544 25.15 -3.18 38.41
C VAL A 544 23.67 -3.04 38.00
N GLY A 545 23.17 -3.96 37.17
CA GLY A 545 21.77 -3.93 36.71
C GLY A 545 21.55 -4.56 35.33
N ASN A 546 20.37 -4.34 34.76
CA ASN A 546 20.03 -4.68 33.37
C ASN A 546 20.78 -3.77 32.39
N THR A 547 21.30 -4.38 31.33
CA THR A 547 22.03 -3.72 30.25
C THR A 547 21.07 -3.06 29.26
N VAL A 548 21.57 -2.18 28.39
CA VAL A 548 20.74 -1.58 27.32
C VAL A 548 20.19 -2.66 26.38
N LEU A 549 20.97 -3.73 26.15
CA LEU A 549 20.51 -4.88 25.36
C LEU A 549 19.37 -5.63 26.04
N ASP A 550 19.40 -5.75 27.37
CA ASP A 550 18.32 -6.38 28.14
C ASP A 550 17.03 -5.55 28.08
N ASP A 551 17.13 -4.22 28.06
CA ASP A 551 15.97 -3.33 27.98
C ASP A 551 15.26 -3.40 26.62
N PHE A 552 16.01 -3.42 25.51
CA PHE A 552 15.43 -3.55 24.17
C PHE A 552 15.06 -4.99 23.81
N GLY A 553 15.91 -5.94 24.18
CA GLY A 553 15.91 -7.30 23.68
C GLY A 553 16.57 -7.43 22.30
N LYS A 554 17.34 -8.50 22.10
CA LYS A 554 18.03 -8.79 20.83
C LYS A 554 17.10 -8.84 19.61
N PRO A 555 15.90 -9.47 19.68
CA PRO A 555 14.99 -9.50 18.53
C PRO A 555 14.59 -8.11 18.06
N THR A 556 14.39 -7.18 18.99
CA THR A 556 14.04 -5.77 18.70
C THR A 556 15.19 -5.04 18.02
N VAL A 557 16.41 -5.16 18.56
CA VAL A 557 17.62 -4.54 17.96
C VAL A 557 17.82 -5.07 16.54
N LEU A 558 17.79 -6.39 16.37
CA LEU A 558 18.00 -7.03 15.08
C LEU A 558 16.91 -6.65 14.08
N ALA A 559 15.62 -6.74 14.45
CA ALA A 559 14.52 -6.38 13.55
C ALA A 559 14.58 -4.90 13.10
N THR A 560 14.87 -4.00 14.04
CA THR A 560 15.01 -2.56 13.75
C THR A 560 16.14 -2.32 12.76
N TRP A 561 17.28 -2.99 12.92
CA TRP A 561 18.43 -2.82 12.04
C TRP A 561 18.27 -3.45 10.67
N LEU A 562 17.63 -4.62 10.58
CA LEU A 562 17.33 -5.24 9.29
C LEU A 562 16.45 -4.34 8.43
N VAL A 563 15.44 -3.70 9.05
CA VAL A 563 14.60 -2.72 8.35
C VAL A 563 15.40 -1.48 7.99
N TRP A 564 16.22 -0.96 8.90
CA TRP A 564 17.08 0.20 8.69
C TRP A 564 18.07 0.02 7.52
N ASP A 565 18.66 -1.16 7.41
CA ASP A 565 19.67 -1.49 6.38
C ASP A 565 19.07 -1.96 5.06
N GLY A 566 17.73 -1.91 4.93
CA GLY A 566 17.05 -2.16 3.67
C GLY A 566 16.61 -3.60 3.42
N TYR A 567 16.81 -4.53 4.37
CA TYR A 567 16.37 -5.92 4.24
C TYR A 567 14.87 -6.12 4.50
N GLY A 568 14.24 -5.17 5.20
CA GLY A 568 12.80 -5.17 5.45
C GLY A 568 12.35 -6.12 6.56
N PHE A 569 11.04 -6.12 6.83
CA PHE A 569 10.43 -6.84 7.95
C PHE A 569 10.42 -8.36 7.78
N THR A 570 10.51 -8.90 6.57
CA THR A 570 10.42 -10.36 6.34
C THR A 570 11.79 -11.05 6.22
N ALA A 571 12.88 -10.29 6.39
CA ALA A 571 14.25 -10.77 6.28
C ALA A 571 14.50 -12.04 7.10
N SER A 572 15.17 -13.01 6.49
CA SER A 572 15.65 -14.23 7.15
C SER A 572 17.16 -14.15 7.30
N VAL A 573 17.64 -14.16 8.54
CA VAL A 573 19.06 -13.98 8.86
C VAL A 573 19.68 -15.31 9.27
N GLU A 574 20.87 -15.58 8.77
CA GLU A 574 21.66 -16.74 9.15
C GLU A 574 22.32 -16.50 10.51
N GLN A 575 22.15 -17.43 11.45
CA GLN A 575 22.87 -17.40 12.73
C GLN A 575 24.18 -18.18 12.61
N LEU A 576 25.29 -17.50 12.87
CA LEU A 576 26.64 -18.05 12.81
C LEU A 576 27.24 -18.14 14.21
N ASN A 577 27.90 -19.25 14.51
CA ASN A 577 28.59 -19.46 15.78
C ASN A 577 30.10 -19.23 15.63
N PHE A 578 30.60 -18.20 16.32
CA PHE A 578 32.01 -17.82 16.38
C PHE A 578 32.57 -18.15 17.77
N ALA A 579 33.03 -19.39 17.95
CA ALA A 579 33.59 -19.88 19.21
C ALA A 579 32.70 -19.62 20.45
N GLY A 580 31.37 -19.78 20.30
CA GLY A 580 30.37 -19.57 21.34
C GLY A 580 29.68 -18.20 21.28
N TYR A 581 30.17 -17.27 20.45
CA TYR A 581 29.52 -15.99 20.17
C TYR A 581 28.58 -16.12 18.97
N THR A 582 27.37 -15.56 19.04
CA THR A 582 26.40 -15.63 17.93
C THR A 582 26.47 -14.34 17.09
N GLY A 583 26.82 -14.48 15.81
CA GLY A 583 26.69 -13.42 14.82
C GLY A 583 25.49 -13.67 13.90
N TYR A 584 24.92 -12.60 13.35
CA TYR A 584 23.76 -12.68 12.46
C TYR A 584 24.17 -12.17 11.07
N TYR A 585 24.14 -13.02 10.06
CA TYR A 585 24.65 -12.73 8.71
C TYR A 585 23.54 -12.73 7.67
N ILE A 586 23.50 -11.68 6.85
CA ILE A 586 22.61 -11.60 5.68
C ILE A 586 23.23 -10.68 4.64
N GLY A 587 23.33 -11.16 3.40
CA GLY A 587 23.86 -10.41 2.26
C GLY A 587 25.24 -9.80 2.55
N LYS A 588 25.27 -8.47 2.71
CA LYS A 588 26.49 -7.70 2.95
C LYS A 588 26.72 -7.31 4.41
N HIS A 589 25.86 -7.74 5.33
CA HIS A 589 25.89 -7.30 6.73
C HIS A 589 26.14 -8.47 7.67
N LEU A 590 27.05 -8.27 8.62
CA LEU A 590 27.24 -9.10 9.80
C LEU A 590 26.89 -8.27 11.03
N TYR A 591 25.87 -8.67 11.77
CA TYR A 591 25.45 -8.04 13.00
C TYR A 591 26.05 -8.76 14.20
N LEU A 592 26.74 -8.01 15.05
CA LEU A 592 27.28 -8.45 16.33
C LEU A 592 26.56 -7.65 17.42
N ILE A 593 25.67 -8.33 18.13
CA ILE A 593 24.73 -7.71 19.08
C ILE A 593 25.02 -8.18 20.52
N ASP A 594 25.41 -9.44 20.69
CA ASP A 594 25.64 -10.03 22.01
C ASP A 594 26.84 -9.40 22.72
N GLU A 595 26.81 -9.40 24.05
CA GLU A 595 27.92 -8.94 24.88
C GLU A 595 29.09 -9.94 24.90
N LYS A 596 30.25 -9.48 25.40
CA LYS A 596 31.44 -10.31 25.70
C LYS A 596 32.04 -10.97 24.46
N LEU A 597 32.58 -10.15 23.57
CA LEU A 597 33.26 -10.64 22.37
C LEU A 597 34.67 -11.13 22.72
N SER A 598 34.80 -12.44 22.95
CA SER A 598 36.09 -13.04 23.28
C SER A 598 37.09 -13.00 22.11
N ASP A 599 38.40 -13.00 22.41
CA ASP A 599 39.45 -13.09 21.40
C ASP A 599 39.30 -14.33 20.49
N ALA A 600 38.82 -15.46 21.04
CA ALA A 600 38.54 -16.68 20.28
C ALA A 600 37.39 -16.49 19.28
N ALA A 601 36.39 -15.66 19.61
CA ALA A 601 35.32 -15.30 18.68
C ALA A 601 35.84 -14.39 17.57
N ILE A 602 36.69 -13.41 17.90
CA ILE A 602 37.34 -12.54 16.91
C ILE A 602 38.19 -13.37 15.93
N GLU A 603 39.00 -14.30 16.45
CA GLU A 603 39.77 -15.22 15.62
C GLU A 603 38.86 -16.07 14.72
N ALA A 604 37.77 -16.62 15.27
CA ALA A 604 36.80 -17.39 14.48
C ALA A 604 36.13 -16.57 13.37
N ILE A 605 35.85 -15.28 13.60
CA ILE A 605 35.31 -14.38 12.56
C ILE A 605 36.36 -14.18 11.45
N VAL A 606 37.61 -13.89 11.81
CA VAL A 606 38.71 -13.72 10.82
C VAL A 606 38.90 -14.98 10.00
N VAL A 607 38.96 -16.15 10.65
CA VAL A 607 39.08 -17.44 9.96
C VAL A 607 37.89 -17.67 9.03
N LYS A 608 36.68 -17.29 9.42
CA LYS A 608 35.49 -17.43 8.56
C LYS A 608 35.62 -16.61 7.28
N TYR A 609 36.10 -15.37 7.36
CA TYR A 609 36.40 -14.56 6.16
C TYR A 609 37.46 -15.21 5.25
N GLU A 610 38.50 -15.83 5.81
CA GLU A 610 39.59 -16.43 5.01
C GLU A 610 39.20 -17.78 4.38
N THR A 611 38.33 -18.54 5.05
CA THR A 611 38.09 -19.95 4.71
C THR A 611 36.78 -20.21 3.99
N ASP A 612 35.81 -19.30 4.11
CA ASP A 612 34.48 -19.45 3.51
C ASP A 612 34.24 -18.36 2.46
N GLY A 613 34.35 -18.73 1.19
CA GLY A 613 34.18 -17.80 0.08
C GLY A 613 32.75 -17.25 -0.08
N ASP A 614 31.76 -17.89 0.55
CA ASP A 614 30.37 -17.40 0.57
C ASP A 614 30.14 -16.41 1.73
N PHE A 615 31.06 -16.33 2.70
CA PHE A 615 31.01 -15.38 3.80
C PHE A 615 31.82 -14.11 3.48
N ASN A 616 31.15 -13.10 2.94
CA ASN A 616 31.79 -11.82 2.61
C ASN A 616 30.96 -10.60 3.04
N PRO A 617 30.73 -10.39 4.36
CA PRO A 617 30.11 -9.17 4.84
C PRO A 617 30.99 -7.94 4.54
N GLU A 618 30.40 -6.94 3.88
CA GLU A 618 31.04 -5.65 3.64
C GLU A 618 30.85 -4.69 4.83
N ASN A 619 29.79 -4.87 5.62
CA ASN A 619 29.46 -4.06 6.78
C ASN A 619 29.39 -4.94 8.04
N VAL A 620 30.29 -4.70 8.98
CA VAL A 620 30.22 -5.29 10.33
C VAL A 620 29.55 -4.27 11.23
N VAL A 621 28.31 -4.57 11.63
CA VAL A 621 27.44 -3.70 12.41
C VAL A 621 27.45 -4.14 13.85
N LEU A 622 27.79 -3.23 14.76
CA LEU A 622 28.02 -3.53 16.17
C LEU A 622 27.05 -2.75 17.05
N PHE A 623 26.40 -3.44 17.99
CA PHE A 623 25.59 -2.81 19.02
C PHE A 623 26.50 -2.22 20.08
N GLY A 624 26.81 -0.92 19.92
CA GLY A 624 27.87 -0.26 20.68
C GLY A 624 27.71 -0.40 22.19
N TYR A 625 26.47 -0.47 22.68
CA TYR A 625 26.16 -0.66 24.09
C TYR A 625 26.55 -2.02 24.67
N SER A 626 26.88 -3.00 23.84
CA SER A 626 27.28 -4.36 24.25
C SER A 626 28.79 -4.60 24.24
N PHE A 627 29.59 -3.61 23.83
CA PHE A 627 31.04 -3.75 23.72
C PHE A 627 31.79 -2.66 24.48
N THR A 628 32.86 -3.06 25.15
CA THR A 628 33.86 -2.13 25.67
C THR A 628 34.72 -1.57 24.53
N TRP A 629 35.36 -0.42 24.77
CA TRP A 629 36.31 0.16 23.82
C TRP A 629 37.41 -0.84 23.41
N THR A 630 37.90 -1.65 24.36
CA THR A 630 38.97 -2.63 24.12
C THR A 630 38.51 -3.73 23.16
N GLU A 631 37.30 -4.26 23.33
CA GLU A 631 36.72 -5.27 22.43
C GLU A 631 36.53 -4.71 21.02
N LEU A 632 35.99 -3.48 20.91
CA LEU A 632 35.79 -2.81 19.62
C LEU A 632 37.11 -2.58 18.88
N GLU A 633 38.14 -2.08 19.54
CA GLU A 633 39.45 -1.82 18.92
C GLU A 633 40.19 -3.11 18.57
N SER A 634 40.05 -4.17 19.39
CA SER A 634 40.61 -5.49 19.08
C SER A 634 40.00 -6.05 17.79
N LEU A 635 38.68 -6.07 17.68
CA LEU A 635 37.99 -6.55 16.48
C LEU A 635 38.37 -5.72 15.23
N LYS A 636 38.33 -4.38 15.34
CA LYS A 636 38.73 -3.49 14.25
C LYS A 636 40.15 -3.74 13.78
N THR A 637 41.09 -3.90 14.71
CA THR A 637 42.50 -4.13 14.39
C THR A 637 42.71 -5.43 13.63
N ASN A 638 42.08 -6.52 14.10
CA ASN A 638 42.21 -7.84 13.47
C ASN A 638 41.59 -7.88 12.07
N LEU A 639 40.38 -7.35 11.90
CA LEU A 639 39.71 -7.31 10.60
C LEU A 639 40.33 -6.29 9.63
N LYS A 640 40.93 -5.19 10.13
CA LYS A 640 41.71 -4.28 9.29
C LYS A 640 42.96 -4.95 8.73
N ARG A 641 43.66 -5.75 9.55
CA ARG A 641 44.83 -6.51 9.09
C ARG A 641 44.45 -7.47 7.96
N LEU A 642 43.34 -8.19 8.12
CA LEU A 642 42.78 -9.05 7.07
C LEU A 642 42.54 -8.27 5.76
N LYS A 643 41.92 -7.08 5.84
CA LYS A 643 41.70 -6.20 4.68
C LYS A 643 42.99 -5.75 4.00
N ASP A 644 44.06 -5.52 4.76
CA ASP A 644 45.36 -5.13 4.22
C ASP A 644 46.07 -6.32 3.50
N GLU A 645 45.81 -7.55 3.94
CA GLU A 645 46.32 -8.79 3.33
C GLU A 645 45.50 -9.18 2.07
N GLU A 646 44.17 -8.98 2.09
CA GLU A 646 43.26 -9.26 0.97
C GLU A 646 42.65 -8.00 0.33
N LYS A 647 43.26 -7.53 -0.77
CA LYS A 647 42.89 -6.28 -1.47
C LYS A 647 41.45 -6.18 -1.98
N ASN A 648 40.71 -7.29 -2.03
CA ASN A 648 39.33 -7.32 -2.51
C ASN A 648 38.29 -7.21 -1.39
N LEU A 649 38.70 -7.33 -0.11
CA LEU A 649 37.79 -7.17 1.02
C LEU A 649 37.47 -5.69 1.27
N ARG A 650 36.18 -5.38 1.38
CA ARG A 650 35.69 -4.04 1.72
C ARG A 650 34.94 -4.10 3.03
N ILE A 651 35.69 -4.14 4.12
CA ILE A 651 35.12 -4.15 5.48
C ILE A 651 34.97 -2.72 5.97
N ASN A 652 33.72 -2.35 6.30
CA ASN A 652 33.31 -1.15 7.00
C ASN A 652 32.83 -1.51 8.41
N PHE A 653 33.16 -0.67 9.39
CA PHE A 653 32.69 -0.82 10.76
C PHE A 653 31.63 0.23 11.03
N ASP A 654 30.46 -0.23 11.45
CA ASP A 654 29.35 0.63 11.82
C ASP A 654 28.96 0.33 13.27
N VAL A 655 29.43 1.18 14.19
CA VAL A 655 29.10 1.07 15.61
C VAL A 655 27.90 1.96 15.86
N ARG A 656 26.76 1.36 16.20
CA ARG A 656 25.48 2.06 16.37
C ARG A 656 25.14 2.17 17.85
N TYR A 657 24.91 3.41 18.30
CA TYR A 657 24.43 3.77 19.63
C TYR A 657 22.96 4.19 19.60
#